data_AF-A0A7S2BX00-F1
#
_entry.id   AF-A0A7S2BX00-F1
#
_cell.length_a   1.000
_cell.length_b   1.000
_cell.length_c   1.000
_cell.angle_alpha   90.00
_cell.angle_beta   90.00
_cell.angle_gamma   90.00
#
_symmetry.space_group_name_H-M   'P 1'
#
loop_
_entity.id
_entity.type
_entity.pdbx_description
1 polymer ?
#
loop_
_entity_poly.entity_id
_entity_poly.type
_entity_poly.pdbx_seq_one_letter_code
_entity_poly.pdbx_strand_id
1 'polypeptide(L)'
;LRSLDLRKREPRSPSTHALDMIMSIRCLVYIVCASVMAYLYISSSGVAPFETVPADWEVGNNNLSATNHSRPLVAVVGLSRTGTSSMSKALAMLNLSTYHTIESLTSDLDFWYYYLDGHVKNPDVRKLMTQHHARPDAVLDCWYALLAPEIIKAYPDTKFILTTRETEGWLKSYQKYVAGSSLYYWQRQARRLIIGKMSRLLSLGPILRAMGVIPASDGLDLEKLPHLMRVWELSDFVMYGNSDPKSHPLWYQAQDRHTSYIRSIVPPEQLFEFDLSKNHGWAEIVEFLDLPRDDPTVAQRLSEPYPKVFASNKVKSAGMSQRSKEGTALHEAVTVAVWIVMLTFIVAQVCLTSRRRTNGSADIVKTSTRWSRLSETVKDFYTRCKIWLRLVGEYPVMCENYAILEKNGYFEYGSPGSFSNLDSHIAMKTLLNSRCPHVFHSTLKFIDDESVLPTYLPVEKGAAAALGALGLACADLFELRTGEGQDITICRSDAGLATVASMFFKASDSDNRGSSSSSTRTGFCERVARTVTSVAPTCQAYPCADGRSVFLNSGYSPEMKAEIIEFFGGVPDTVEAMRKAVAEWKDAEELESAMHAKGLAVSVCRNPMEWRRWCSPTEQFVINFSPVEVKVRFKDSGGGKASKSGTSRSAEMFVANKSVAVAAVSPGISTDNVRVLCTGPSVTKPLSDVLVLDFSQLAGSHTVGRSLVDHGATVIQVIFDGTAGEKRSEEELVANAGKTILELDITSEAGKARFWKLLAVADVLIDGRSDDILEKNGFRIEHVLTTCPQLIYLEVSCFDLTHRIFAELKNGPEEMANLCAGLTGQDDVKLVGHQLTSQTAATTGFLGAYAIVTALCQRQLSAVRHEQIQGVHARVSLCNTATWTSQFGAEVPGVGEYIQRVSRLIWGFRRVETEHRAFLPPPIQMSMTQPERVAGGS
;
A
#
# COMPACT_ATOMS: atom_id res chain seq x y z
N LEU A 1 -33.85 -2.73 -56.08
CA LEU A 1 -34.53 -3.27 -57.28
C LEU A 1 -34.24 -4.78 -57.36
N ARG A 2 -35.29 -5.61 -57.19
CA ARG A 2 -35.43 -7.08 -57.42
C ARG A 2 -34.24 -7.95 -56.98
N SER A 3 -34.26 -8.70 -55.87
CA SER A 3 -35.22 -9.74 -55.51
C SER A 3 -35.24 -9.99 -53.99
N LEU A 4 -36.40 -9.76 -53.37
CA LEU A 4 -36.75 -10.25 -52.04
C LEU A 4 -37.73 -11.41 -52.27
N ASP A 5 -37.31 -12.65 -52.05
CA ASP A 5 -38.24 -13.73 -51.77
C ASP A 5 -38.20 -14.03 -50.28
N LEU A 6 -39.07 -13.32 -49.56
CA LEU A 6 -39.40 -13.51 -48.17
C LEU A 6 -40.52 -14.56 -48.09
N ARG A 7 -40.17 -15.84 -47.98
CA ARG A 7 -41.06 -16.82 -47.34
C ARG A 7 -40.25 -17.74 -46.43
N LYS A 8 -40.77 -17.87 -45.21
CA LYS A 8 -40.30 -18.68 -44.06
C LYS A 8 -39.27 -18.04 -43.13
N ARG A 9 -39.72 -17.07 -42.32
CA ARG A 9 -39.36 -17.05 -40.90
C ARG A 9 -40.62 -16.81 -40.07
N GLU A 10 -40.89 -17.73 -39.16
CA GLU A 10 -41.94 -17.66 -38.16
C GLU A 10 -41.79 -16.42 -37.25
N PRO A 11 -42.89 -15.93 -36.65
CA PRO A 11 -42.85 -14.79 -35.74
C PRO A 11 -42.13 -15.17 -34.44
N ARG A 12 -41.04 -14.46 -34.12
CA ARG A 12 -40.40 -14.57 -32.79
C ARG A 12 -41.25 -13.83 -31.76
N SER A 13 -41.41 -14.42 -30.57
CA SER A 13 -42.31 -13.94 -29.52
C SER A 13 -41.82 -12.63 -28.86
N PRO A 14 -42.73 -11.82 -28.29
CA PRO A 14 -42.44 -10.52 -27.68
C PRO A 14 -41.40 -10.54 -26.55
N SER A 15 -41.19 -11.70 -25.90
CA SER A 15 -40.19 -11.88 -24.83
C SER A 15 -38.75 -11.74 -25.31
N THR A 16 -38.48 -11.97 -26.59
CA THR A 16 -37.13 -11.83 -27.16
C THR A 16 -36.70 -10.37 -27.32
N HIS A 17 -37.64 -9.45 -27.60
CA HIS A 17 -37.36 -8.02 -27.68
C HIS A 17 -37.02 -7.39 -26.30
N ALA A 18 -37.70 -7.83 -25.23
CA ALA A 18 -37.38 -7.37 -23.88
C ALA A 18 -36.00 -7.88 -23.42
N LEU A 19 -35.65 -9.13 -23.76
CA LEU A 19 -34.33 -9.70 -23.50
C LEU A 19 -33.23 -8.97 -24.29
N ASP A 20 -33.43 -8.68 -25.57
CA ASP A 20 -32.46 -7.95 -26.40
C ASP A 20 -32.27 -6.50 -25.91
N MET A 21 -33.35 -5.85 -25.44
CA MET A 21 -33.27 -4.50 -24.86
C MET A 21 -32.57 -4.50 -23.49
N ILE A 22 -32.86 -5.47 -22.62
CA ILE A 22 -32.17 -5.67 -21.33
C ILE A 22 -30.68 -5.98 -21.55
N MET A 23 -30.36 -6.80 -22.56
CA MET A 23 -28.97 -7.11 -22.93
C MET A 23 -28.25 -5.88 -23.51
N SER A 24 -28.94 -5.03 -24.27
CA SER A 24 -28.39 -3.78 -24.80
C SER A 24 -28.12 -2.74 -23.71
N ILE A 25 -29.03 -2.62 -22.73
CA ILE A 25 -28.85 -1.76 -21.55
C ILE A 25 -27.72 -2.28 -20.67
N ARG A 26 -27.63 -3.60 -20.46
CA ARG A 26 -26.52 -4.22 -19.75
C ARG A 26 -25.19 -3.99 -20.46
N CYS A 27 -25.12 -4.14 -21.78
CA CYS A 27 -23.91 -3.82 -22.56
C CYS A 27 -23.51 -2.35 -22.46
N LEU A 28 -24.47 -1.42 -22.44
CA LEU A 28 -24.20 0.01 -22.23
C LEU A 28 -23.63 0.27 -20.83
N VAL A 29 -24.22 -0.34 -19.80
CA VAL A 29 -23.71 -0.28 -18.42
C VAL A 29 -22.31 -0.92 -18.33
N TYR A 30 -22.05 -2.02 -19.04
CA TYR A 30 -20.73 -2.65 -19.09
C TYR A 30 -19.68 -1.78 -19.77
N ILE A 31 -20.02 -1.08 -20.86
CA ILE A 31 -19.11 -0.15 -21.53
C ILE A 31 -18.81 1.04 -20.61
N VAL A 32 -19.82 1.59 -19.94
CA VAL A 32 -19.65 2.70 -18.98
C VAL A 32 -18.80 2.26 -17.79
N CYS A 33 -19.08 1.09 -17.20
CA CYS A 33 -18.30 0.55 -16.09
C CYS A 33 -16.86 0.22 -16.51
N ALA A 34 -16.64 -0.45 -17.65
CA ALA A 34 -15.29 -0.73 -18.15
C ALA A 34 -14.50 0.56 -18.45
N SER A 35 -15.15 1.63 -18.93
CA SER A 35 -14.52 2.93 -19.18
C SER A 35 -14.14 3.66 -17.88
N VAL A 36 -15.02 3.64 -16.87
CA VAL A 36 -14.75 4.19 -15.53
C VAL A 36 -13.70 3.36 -14.79
N MET A 37 -13.63 2.06 -15.05
CA MET A 37 -12.65 1.16 -14.42
C MET A 37 -11.27 1.25 -15.07
N ALA A 38 -11.19 1.41 -16.40
CA ALA A 38 -9.95 1.75 -17.09
C ALA A 38 -9.42 3.13 -16.64
N TYR A 39 -10.32 4.09 -16.37
CA TYR A 39 -9.95 5.37 -15.76
C TYR A 39 -9.25 5.17 -14.42
N LEU A 40 -9.87 4.44 -13.50
CA LEU A 40 -9.35 4.25 -12.15
C LEU A 40 -8.08 3.40 -12.16
N TYR A 41 -8.07 2.29 -12.91
CA TYR A 41 -6.90 1.42 -13.08
C TYR A 41 -5.70 2.17 -13.64
N ILE A 42 -5.85 2.92 -14.75
CA ILE A 42 -4.72 3.64 -15.34
C ILE A 42 -4.34 4.85 -14.47
N SER A 43 -5.24 5.36 -13.62
CA SER A 43 -4.92 6.45 -12.68
C SER A 43 -4.24 5.94 -11.40
N SER A 44 -4.42 4.67 -11.04
CA SER A 44 -3.76 4.01 -9.90
C SER A 44 -2.52 3.21 -10.30
N SER A 45 -2.41 2.74 -11.54
CA SER A 45 -1.21 2.07 -12.07
C SER A 45 -0.22 3.15 -12.49
N GLY A 46 0.61 3.59 -11.55
CA GLY A 46 1.83 4.34 -11.87
C GLY A 46 2.80 3.46 -12.65
N VAL A 47 2.58 3.30 -13.96
CA VAL A 47 3.53 2.72 -14.92
C VAL A 47 3.21 3.36 -16.28
N ALA A 48 4.10 4.05 -16.99
CA ALA A 48 5.55 4.18 -16.91
C ALA A 48 5.95 5.67 -16.79
N PRO A 49 7.16 5.98 -16.29
CA PRO A 49 7.79 7.26 -16.63
C PRO A 49 7.72 7.43 -18.15
N PHE A 50 7.25 8.60 -18.58
CA PHE A 50 7.39 9.04 -19.97
C PHE A 50 8.83 8.76 -20.38
N GLU A 51 9.02 7.96 -21.43
CA GLU A 51 10.35 7.56 -21.88
C GLU A 51 11.20 8.81 -22.07
N THR A 52 12.26 8.85 -21.27
CA THR A 52 13.30 9.86 -21.20
C THR A 52 13.74 10.32 -22.58
N VAL A 53 13.73 11.64 -22.81
CA VAL A 53 14.92 12.31 -23.36
C VAL A 53 15.14 13.65 -22.63
N PRO A 54 15.89 13.68 -21.50
CA PRO A 54 16.31 14.91 -20.81
C PRO A 54 17.62 15.50 -21.37
N ALA A 55 18.41 14.69 -22.09
CA ALA A 55 19.79 15.04 -22.42
C ALA A 55 19.91 16.15 -23.49
N ASP A 56 18.88 16.40 -24.28
CA ASP A 56 18.93 17.40 -25.36
C ASP A 56 18.67 18.83 -24.87
N TRP A 57 18.13 19.00 -23.66
CA TRP A 57 17.87 20.31 -23.05
C TRP A 57 18.97 20.78 -22.09
N GLU A 58 20.00 19.96 -21.87
CA GLU A 58 21.18 20.30 -21.09
C GLU A 58 22.21 21.04 -21.95
N VAL A 59 22.90 22.01 -21.35
CA VAL A 59 24.04 22.67 -22.01
C VAL A 59 25.16 21.64 -22.26
N GLY A 60 25.48 21.36 -23.53
CA GLY A 60 26.58 20.47 -23.89
C GLY A 60 27.98 21.05 -23.53
N ASN A 61 29.01 20.19 -23.48
CA ASN A 61 30.41 20.55 -23.15
C ASN A 61 31.09 21.55 -24.12
N ASN A 62 30.41 22.03 -25.15
CA ASN A 62 30.95 23.00 -26.09
C ASN A 62 30.53 24.42 -25.68
N ASN A 63 31.51 25.26 -25.35
CA ASN A 63 31.33 26.70 -25.17
C ASN A 63 30.70 27.33 -26.42
N LEU A 64 29.39 27.56 -26.38
CA LEU A 64 28.70 28.39 -27.38
C LEU A 64 29.19 29.83 -27.21
N SER A 65 29.85 30.34 -28.25
CA SER A 65 30.29 31.74 -28.35
C SER A 65 29.10 32.70 -28.32
N ALA A 66 29.35 33.91 -27.83
CA ALA A 66 28.37 35.00 -27.81
C ALA A 66 27.81 35.22 -29.22
N THR A 67 26.52 34.97 -29.39
CA THR A 67 25.81 35.33 -30.61
C THR A 67 25.72 36.85 -30.68
N ASN A 68 26.35 37.46 -31.68
CA ASN A 68 26.25 38.88 -31.98
C ASN A 68 24.78 39.25 -32.17
N HIS A 69 24.20 39.94 -31.20
CA HIS A 69 22.83 40.44 -31.28
C HIS A 69 22.85 41.98 -31.26
N SER A 70 21.94 42.58 -32.03
CA SER A 70 21.86 44.04 -32.23
C SER A 70 21.39 44.82 -31.00
N ARG A 71 20.88 44.15 -29.97
CA ARG A 71 20.44 44.76 -28.70
C ARG A 71 20.46 43.76 -27.52
N PRO A 72 20.62 44.27 -26.29
CA PRO A 72 20.52 43.49 -25.06
C PRO A 72 19.16 42.79 -24.91
N LEU A 73 19.15 41.62 -24.26
CA LEU A 73 17.89 40.96 -23.87
C LEU A 73 17.21 41.77 -22.77
N VAL A 74 15.89 41.83 -22.78
CA VAL A 74 15.10 42.34 -21.64
C VAL A 74 14.43 41.18 -20.91
N ALA A 75 14.78 40.95 -19.64
CA ALA A 75 14.18 39.88 -18.82
C ALA A 75 13.26 40.47 -17.75
N VAL A 76 11.95 40.25 -17.88
CA VAL A 76 10.97 40.72 -16.89
C VAL A 76 10.71 39.63 -15.86
N VAL A 77 11.41 39.74 -14.74
CA VAL A 77 11.54 38.72 -13.69
C VAL A 77 10.58 38.95 -12.51
N GLY A 78 9.38 39.46 -12.78
CA GLY A 78 8.34 39.60 -11.76
C GLY A 78 7.56 38.31 -11.53
N LEU A 79 7.01 38.13 -10.31
CA LEU A 79 6.06 37.05 -10.03
C LEU A 79 4.80 37.20 -10.89
N SER A 80 4.10 36.10 -11.15
CA SER A 80 2.83 36.19 -11.86
C SER A 80 1.86 37.09 -11.09
N ARG A 81 1.08 37.88 -11.83
CA ARG A 81 0.12 38.87 -11.29
C ARG A 81 0.73 40.15 -10.69
N THR A 82 2.02 40.41 -10.83
CA THR A 82 2.67 41.70 -10.49
C THR A 82 2.70 42.69 -11.66
N GLY A 83 1.97 42.44 -12.75
CA GLY A 83 1.89 43.36 -13.89
C GLY A 83 2.70 42.94 -15.12
N THR A 84 3.31 41.75 -15.09
CA THR A 84 4.09 41.15 -16.20
C THR A 84 3.39 41.20 -17.55
N SER A 85 2.06 41.01 -17.59
CA SER A 85 1.28 41.13 -18.83
C SER A 85 1.09 42.57 -19.34
N SER A 86 0.97 43.55 -18.44
CA SER A 86 0.95 44.96 -18.82
C SER A 86 2.32 45.40 -19.34
N MET A 87 3.39 44.91 -18.71
CA MET A 87 4.76 45.15 -19.15
C MET A 87 5.04 44.53 -20.52
N SER A 88 4.61 43.29 -20.77
CA SER A 88 4.67 42.65 -22.09
C SER A 88 4.02 43.51 -23.16
N LYS A 89 2.80 44.03 -22.91
CA LYS A 89 2.13 44.93 -23.85
C LYS A 89 2.87 46.24 -24.05
N ALA A 90 3.44 46.81 -22.99
CA ALA A 90 4.22 48.04 -23.08
C ALA A 90 5.46 47.86 -23.96
N LEU A 91 6.23 46.80 -23.75
CA LEU A 91 7.41 46.49 -24.58
C LEU A 91 7.02 46.21 -26.05
N ALA A 92 5.93 45.47 -26.28
CA ALA A 92 5.42 45.25 -27.64
C ALA A 92 5.01 46.55 -28.35
N MET A 93 4.40 47.50 -27.63
CA MET A 93 4.04 48.83 -28.14
C MET A 93 5.26 49.73 -28.42
N LEU A 94 6.45 49.37 -27.92
CA LEU A 94 7.75 49.97 -28.23
C LEU A 94 8.49 49.20 -29.35
N ASN A 95 7.78 48.36 -30.13
CA ASN A 95 8.32 47.53 -31.21
C ASN A 95 9.39 46.52 -30.73
N LEU A 96 9.32 46.08 -29.48
CA LEU A 96 10.13 44.95 -28.98
C LEU A 96 9.32 43.66 -29.11
N SER A 97 9.90 42.63 -29.70
CA SER A 97 9.31 41.30 -29.73
C SER A 97 9.33 40.69 -28.33
N THR A 98 8.16 40.35 -27.80
CA THR A 98 8.03 39.78 -26.45
C THR A 98 7.65 38.32 -26.52
N TYR A 99 8.26 37.49 -25.69
CA TYR A 99 7.92 36.08 -25.50
C TYR A 99 7.53 35.83 -24.06
N HIS A 100 6.24 35.61 -23.82
CA HIS A 100 5.70 35.43 -22.48
C HIS A 100 5.62 33.93 -22.15
N THR A 101 5.73 33.56 -20.87
CA THR A 101 5.60 32.17 -20.40
C THR A 101 4.41 31.39 -20.99
N ILE A 102 3.29 32.05 -21.28
CA ILE A 102 2.11 31.38 -21.81
C ILE A 102 2.27 30.97 -23.28
N GLU A 103 3.09 31.70 -24.04
CA GLU A 103 3.45 31.37 -25.43
C GLU A 103 4.48 30.23 -25.42
N SER A 104 5.50 30.31 -24.55
CA SER A 104 6.48 29.23 -24.36
C SER A 104 5.88 27.93 -23.84
N LEU A 105 4.83 27.98 -23.03
CA LEU A 105 4.12 26.77 -22.61
C LEU A 105 3.56 25.98 -23.80
N THR A 106 3.14 26.65 -24.88
CA THR A 106 2.58 25.94 -26.04
C THR A 106 3.65 25.28 -26.90
N SER A 107 4.81 25.91 -27.07
CA SER A 107 5.88 25.40 -27.93
C SER A 107 6.89 24.51 -27.19
N ASP A 108 7.10 24.74 -25.89
CA ASP A 108 8.19 24.18 -25.09
C ASP A 108 7.69 23.43 -23.83
N LEU A 109 6.46 22.90 -23.84
CA LEU A 109 5.84 22.23 -22.68
C LEU A 109 6.73 21.15 -22.05
N ASP A 110 7.40 20.36 -22.89
CA ASP A 110 8.22 19.23 -22.44
C ASP A 110 9.45 19.73 -21.66
N PHE A 111 10.11 20.80 -22.12
CA PHE A 111 11.19 21.46 -21.40
C PHE A 111 10.73 21.91 -20.01
N TRP A 112 9.62 22.66 -19.94
CA TRP A 112 9.13 23.22 -18.69
C TRP A 112 8.73 22.13 -17.69
N TYR A 113 8.14 21.03 -18.16
CA TYR A 113 7.83 19.88 -17.30
C TYR A 113 9.10 19.29 -16.70
N TYR A 114 10.08 18.91 -17.52
CA TYR A 114 11.28 18.22 -17.03
C TYR A 114 12.20 19.14 -16.23
N TYR A 115 12.25 20.44 -16.54
CA TYR A 115 12.98 21.43 -15.73
C TYR A 115 12.36 21.56 -14.33
N LEU A 116 11.04 21.76 -14.24
CA LEU A 116 10.36 21.95 -12.96
C LEU A 116 10.31 20.67 -12.11
N ASP A 117 10.37 19.49 -12.73
CA ASP A 117 10.43 18.18 -12.06
C ASP A 117 11.88 17.78 -11.66
N GLY A 118 12.88 18.60 -11.99
CA GLY A 118 14.28 18.41 -11.61
C GLY A 118 15.08 17.45 -12.50
N HIS A 119 14.53 17.04 -13.63
CA HIS A 119 15.19 16.19 -14.63
C HIS A 119 16.17 16.96 -15.52
N VAL A 120 15.98 18.27 -15.70
CA VAL A 120 16.95 19.18 -16.34
C VAL A 120 17.64 20.01 -15.27
N LYS A 121 18.95 19.84 -15.10
CA LYS A 121 19.75 20.49 -14.07
C LYS A 121 20.48 21.74 -14.59
N ASN A 122 20.97 21.72 -15.83
CA ASN A 122 21.63 22.86 -16.46
C ASN A 122 20.94 23.22 -17.79
N PRO A 123 19.82 23.96 -17.74
CA PRO A 123 19.00 24.20 -18.93
C PRO A 123 19.72 25.06 -19.98
N ASP A 124 19.65 24.66 -21.25
CA ASP A 124 20.08 25.50 -22.38
C ASP A 124 19.01 26.55 -22.71
N VAL A 125 19.10 27.70 -22.03
CA VAL A 125 18.19 28.83 -22.22
C VAL A 125 18.30 29.46 -23.61
N ARG A 126 19.43 29.31 -24.32
CA ARG A 126 19.57 29.83 -25.69
C ARG A 126 18.75 28.98 -26.66
N LYS A 127 18.83 27.66 -26.50
CA LYS A 127 17.99 26.71 -27.25
C LYS A 127 16.51 26.99 -26.99
N LEU A 128 16.11 27.10 -25.71
CA LEU A 128 14.72 27.42 -25.33
C LEU A 128 14.19 28.69 -26.03
N MET A 129 15.00 29.74 -26.15
CA MET A 129 14.57 31.02 -26.73
C MET A 129 14.62 31.08 -28.27
N THR A 130 15.27 30.11 -28.94
CA THR A 130 15.54 30.19 -30.40
C THR A 130 15.08 28.99 -31.20
N GLN A 131 14.68 27.89 -30.56
CA GLN A 131 14.34 26.64 -31.24
C GLN A 131 13.14 26.76 -32.19
N HIS A 132 12.11 27.50 -31.78
CA HIS A 132 10.84 27.58 -32.51
C HIS A 132 10.55 28.95 -33.12
N HIS A 133 11.38 29.96 -32.85
CA HIS A 133 11.20 31.34 -33.27
C HIS A 133 12.53 32.08 -33.27
N ALA A 134 12.58 33.25 -33.92
CA ALA A 134 13.70 34.16 -33.76
C ALA A 134 13.83 34.61 -32.29
N ARG A 135 15.05 34.84 -31.82
CA ARG A 135 15.31 35.30 -30.44
C ARG A 135 14.43 36.52 -30.13
N PRO A 136 13.60 36.47 -29.07
CA PRO A 136 12.80 37.61 -28.66
C PRO A 136 13.67 38.71 -28.06
N ASP A 137 13.20 39.95 -28.18
CA ASP A 137 13.85 41.10 -27.54
C ASP A 137 13.57 41.12 -26.02
N ALA A 138 12.44 40.55 -25.60
CA ALA A 138 12.08 40.44 -24.19
C ALA A 138 11.45 39.10 -23.82
N VAL A 139 11.84 38.53 -22.68
CA VAL A 139 11.23 37.35 -22.05
C VAL A 139 10.60 37.73 -20.71
N LEU A 140 9.42 37.19 -20.40
CA LEU A 140 8.63 37.70 -19.27
C LEU A 140 7.83 36.63 -18.54
N ASP A 141 7.54 36.94 -17.26
CA ASP A 141 6.70 36.21 -16.30
C ASP A 141 7.46 35.18 -15.45
N CYS A 142 6.78 34.61 -14.45
CA CYS A 142 7.44 33.94 -13.33
C CYS A 142 8.36 32.76 -13.71
N TRP A 143 8.12 32.07 -14.83
CA TRP A 143 8.96 30.93 -15.21
C TRP A 143 10.31 31.37 -15.77
N TYR A 144 10.38 32.51 -16.47
CA TYR A 144 11.67 33.09 -16.85
C TYR A 144 12.38 33.75 -15.66
N ALA A 145 11.63 34.08 -14.59
CA ALA A 145 12.22 34.51 -13.33
C ALA A 145 12.97 33.38 -12.61
N LEU A 146 12.52 32.11 -12.77
CA LEU A 146 13.25 30.93 -12.29
C LEU A 146 14.59 30.74 -13.01
N LEU A 147 14.63 31.06 -14.31
CA LEU A 147 15.82 30.95 -15.17
C LEU A 147 16.74 32.18 -15.08
N ALA A 148 16.54 33.10 -14.13
CA ALA A 148 17.35 34.31 -14.03
C ALA A 148 18.87 34.04 -13.93
N PRO A 149 19.35 33.08 -13.12
CA PRO A 149 20.77 32.72 -13.07
C PRO A 149 21.33 32.25 -14.41
N GLU A 150 20.58 31.42 -15.12
CA GLU A 150 20.98 30.87 -16.42
C GLU A 150 20.91 31.92 -17.52
N ILE A 151 19.96 32.86 -17.46
CA ILE A 151 19.87 34.01 -18.35
C ILE A 151 21.07 34.94 -18.15
N ILE A 152 21.45 35.25 -16.89
CA ILE A 152 22.67 36.05 -16.59
C ILE A 152 23.90 35.39 -17.23
N LYS A 153 24.02 34.06 -17.07
CA LYS A 153 25.15 33.31 -17.63
C LYS A 153 25.13 33.27 -19.16
N ALA A 154 23.95 33.16 -19.77
CA ALA A 154 23.82 33.03 -21.22
C ALA A 154 23.88 34.37 -21.97
N TYR A 155 23.38 35.45 -21.36
CA TYR A 155 23.27 36.80 -21.91
C TYR A 155 23.71 37.82 -20.84
N PRO A 156 25.02 38.05 -20.66
CA PRO A 156 25.55 38.89 -19.56
C PRO A 156 25.17 40.37 -19.64
N ASP A 157 24.73 40.86 -20.80
CA ASP A 157 24.30 42.25 -21.04
C ASP A 157 22.79 42.45 -20.78
N THR A 158 22.07 41.42 -20.33
CA THR A 158 20.61 41.46 -20.12
C THR A 158 20.19 42.59 -19.17
N LYS A 159 19.14 43.33 -19.55
CA LYS A 159 18.45 44.30 -18.70
C LYS A 159 17.25 43.63 -18.02
N PHE A 160 17.23 43.66 -16.69
CA PHE A 160 16.19 43.03 -15.88
C PHE A 160 15.16 44.06 -15.39
N ILE A 161 13.88 43.75 -15.60
CA ILE A 161 12.78 44.54 -15.04
C ILE A 161 12.05 43.71 -13.98
N LEU A 162 12.18 44.10 -12.72
CA LEU A 162 11.51 43.46 -11.59
C LEU A 162 10.19 44.16 -11.30
N THR A 163 9.09 43.56 -11.75
CA THR A 163 7.75 44.11 -11.48
C THR A 163 7.23 43.70 -10.11
N THR A 164 6.85 44.67 -9.29
CA THR A 164 6.37 44.46 -7.91
C THR A 164 4.98 45.05 -7.69
N ARG A 165 4.33 44.65 -6.59
CA ARG A 165 2.99 45.09 -6.21
C ARG A 165 2.81 44.88 -4.70
N GLU A 166 2.02 45.72 -4.05
CA GLU A 166 1.58 45.50 -2.66
C GLU A 166 1.04 44.07 -2.46
N THR A 167 1.57 43.37 -1.45
CA THR A 167 1.50 41.92 -1.27
C THR A 167 0.08 41.41 -1.11
N GLU A 168 -0.76 42.09 -0.33
CA GLU A 168 -2.14 41.67 -0.09
C GLU A 168 -2.99 41.81 -1.37
N GLY A 169 -2.81 42.91 -2.10
CA GLY A 169 -3.42 43.15 -3.40
C GLY A 169 -2.92 42.18 -4.49
N TRP A 170 -1.65 41.76 -4.42
CA TRP A 170 -1.09 40.71 -5.28
C TRP A 170 -1.72 39.34 -4.98
N LEU A 171 -1.79 38.92 -3.71
CA LEU A 171 -2.38 37.64 -3.30
C LEU A 171 -3.86 37.54 -3.71
N LYS A 172 -4.66 38.57 -3.44
CA LYS A 172 -6.08 38.62 -3.88
C LYS A 172 -6.19 38.48 -5.41
N SER A 173 -5.28 39.10 -6.14
CA SER A 173 -5.21 39.03 -7.60
C SER A 173 -4.79 37.65 -8.12
N TYR A 174 -3.93 36.93 -7.39
CA TYR A 174 -3.52 35.55 -7.69
C TYR A 174 -4.61 34.55 -7.37
N GLN A 175 -5.22 34.64 -6.19
CA GLN A 175 -6.35 33.79 -5.80
C GLN A 175 -7.52 33.90 -6.79
N LYS A 176 -7.84 35.11 -7.25
CA LYS A 176 -8.86 35.32 -8.28
C LYS A 176 -8.47 34.71 -9.64
N TYR A 177 -7.18 34.70 -9.97
CA TYR A 177 -6.67 34.09 -11.18
C TYR A 177 -6.78 32.56 -11.13
N VAL A 178 -6.34 31.94 -10.03
CA VAL A 178 -6.50 30.49 -9.79
C VAL A 178 -7.98 30.11 -9.82
N ALA A 179 -8.82 30.85 -9.09
CA ALA A 179 -10.27 30.61 -9.02
C ALA A 179 -11.02 30.74 -10.35
N GLY A 180 -10.53 31.58 -11.27
CA GLY A 180 -11.14 31.81 -12.58
C GLY A 180 -10.54 30.98 -13.72
N SER A 181 -9.43 30.28 -13.49
CA SER A 181 -8.69 29.59 -14.53
C SER A 181 -9.08 28.12 -14.60
N SER A 182 -9.63 27.69 -15.74
CA SER A 182 -9.90 26.27 -16.00
C SER A 182 -8.62 25.41 -15.94
N LEU A 183 -7.44 26.04 -16.07
CA LEU A 183 -6.12 25.42 -15.95
C LEU A 183 -5.83 24.82 -14.57
N TYR A 184 -6.39 25.42 -13.51
CA TYR A 184 -6.22 24.94 -12.13
C TYR A 184 -7.32 23.95 -11.69
N TYR A 185 -8.41 23.84 -12.46
CA TYR A 185 -9.56 22.96 -12.13
C TYR A 185 -9.71 21.76 -13.08
N TRP A 186 -8.70 21.44 -13.90
CA TRP A 186 -8.75 20.29 -14.84
C TRP A 186 -8.83 18.93 -14.16
N GLN A 187 -8.43 18.78 -12.89
CA GLN A 187 -8.61 17.53 -12.12
C GLN A 187 -10.08 17.10 -12.03
N ARG A 188 -11.02 18.04 -12.21
CA ARG A 188 -12.46 17.75 -12.31
C ARG A 188 -12.89 17.22 -13.69
N GLN A 189 -11.97 17.05 -14.64
CA GLN A 189 -12.20 16.58 -16.00
C GLN A 189 -11.73 15.15 -16.22
N ALA A 190 -12.11 14.26 -15.30
CA ALA A 190 -11.87 12.81 -15.36
C ALA A 190 -12.01 12.23 -16.77
N ARG A 191 -13.08 12.60 -17.48
CA ARG A 191 -13.36 12.16 -18.86
C ARG A 191 -12.20 12.37 -19.84
N ARG A 192 -11.48 13.51 -19.77
CA ARG A 192 -10.44 13.86 -20.75
C ARG A 192 -9.16 13.09 -20.52
N LEU A 193 -8.84 12.83 -19.25
CA LEU A 193 -7.72 11.97 -18.86
C LEU A 193 -7.93 10.52 -19.33
N ILE A 194 -9.18 10.02 -19.27
CA ILE A 194 -9.55 8.71 -19.83
C ILE A 194 -9.28 8.67 -21.32
N ILE A 195 -9.84 9.63 -22.05
CA ILE A 195 -9.78 9.65 -23.50
C ILE A 195 -8.33 9.87 -23.96
N GLY A 196 -7.52 10.65 -23.24
CA GLY A 196 -6.08 10.82 -23.52
C GLY A 196 -5.28 9.54 -23.39
N LYS A 197 -5.52 8.75 -22.33
CA LYS A 197 -4.90 7.44 -22.15
C LYS A 197 -5.32 6.45 -23.24
N MET A 198 -6.61 6.46 -23.61
CA MET A 198 -7.17 5.71 -24.72
C MET A 198 -6.57 6.09 -26.09
N SER A 199 -6.30 7.36 -26.30
CA SER A 199 -5.63 7.87 -27.50
C SER A 199 -4.21 7.34 -27.61
N ARG A 200 -3.44 7.38 -26.51
CA ARG A 200 -2.05 6.91 -26.48
C ARG A 200 -1.92 5.43 -26.79
N LEU A 201 -2.82 4.60 -26.27
CA LEU A 201 -2.81 3.14 -26.53
C LEU A 201 -2.84 2.83 -28.03
N LEU A 202 -3.46 3.72 -28.82
CA LEU A 202 -3.64 3.59 -30.25
C LEU A 202 -2.73 4.56 -31.03
N SER A 203 -1.83 5.27 -30.35
CA SER A 203 -0.96 6.31 -30.92
C SER A 203 -1.71 7.30 -31.82
N LEU A 204 -2.95 7.67 -31.44
CA LEU A 204 -3.77 8.54 -32.28
C LEU A 204 -3.23 9.98 -32.31
N GLY A 205 -2.59 10.46 -31.23
CA GLY A 205 -1.95 11.78 -31.21
C GLY A 205 -0.94 11.99 -32.35
N PRO A 206 0.12 11.15 -32.46
CA PRO A 206 1.07 11.20 -33.56
C PRO A 206 0.43 11.10 -34.95
N ILE A 207 -0.57 10.24 -35.11
CA ILE A 207 -1.27 10.04 -36.39
C ILE A 207 -2.05 11.31 -36.78
N LEU A 208 -2.80 11.88 -35.84
CA LEU A 208 -3.56 13.12 -36.07
C LEU A 208 -2.64 14.32 -36.34
N ARG A 209 -1.45 14.35 -35.74
CA ARG A 209 -0.40 15.33 -36.07
C ARG A 209 0.16 15.12 -37.48
N ALA A 210 0.51 13.89 -37.85
CA ALA A 210 1.02 13.56 -39.18
C ALA A 210 0.00 13.84 -40.29
N MET A 211 -1.29 13.72 -39.99
CA MET A 211 -2.39 14.07 -40.90
C MET A 211 -2.72 15.56 -40.93
N GLY A 212 -2.04 16.41 -40.14
CA GLY A 212 -2.31 17.84 -40.05
C GLY A 212 -3.64 18.20 -39.40
N VAL A 213 -4.30 17.24 -38.73
CA VAL A 213 -5.58 17.44 -38.03
C VAL A 213 -5.39 18.17 -36.71
N ILE A 214 -4.24 17.97 -36.06
CA ILE A 214 -3.80 18.69 -34.86
C ILE A 214 -2.44 19.34 -35.16
N PRO A 215 -2.22 20.63 -34.86
CA PRO A 215 -0.94 21.30 -35.10
C PRO A 215 0.20 20.64 -34.33
N ALA A 216 1.37 20.48 -34.96
CA ALA A 216 2.56 19.90 -34.33
C ALA A 216 3.21 20.84 -33.28
N SER A 217 2.92 22.14 -33.35
CA SER A 217 3.61 23.22 -32.63
C SER A 217 3.00 23.63 -31.28
N ASP A 218 1.79 23.15 -30.95
CA ASP A 218 0.96 23.84 -29.95
C ASP A 218 0.89 23.15 -28.58
N GLY A 219 1.54 21.98 -28.40
CA GLY A 219 1.67 21.31 -27.09
C GLY A 219 0.36 20.85 -26.42
N LEU A 220 -0.79 21.09 -27.05
CA LEU A 220 -2.15 21.00 -26.47
C LEU A 220 -2.97 19.83 -27.05
N ASP A 221 -2.33 18.68 -27.24
CA ASP A 221 -3.04 17.45 -27.57
C ASP A 221 -3.57 16.75 -26.30
N LEU A 222 -4.51 15.82 -26.49
CA LEU A 222 -5.12 15.09 -25.38
C LEU A 222 -4.12 14.19 -24.62
N GLU A 223 -3.01 13.83 -25.27
CA GLU A 223 -1.95 12.98 -24.71
C GLU A 223 -0.94 13.78 -23.88
N LYS A 224 -0.78 15.09 -24.07
CA LYS A 224 0.09 15.97 -23.29
C LYS A 224 -0.61 16.61 -22.09
N LEU A 225 -1.92 16.42 -21.98
CA LEU A 225 -2.77 16.96 -20.90
C LEU A 225 -2.22 16.69 -19.48
N PRO A 226 -1.66 15.50 -19.13
CA PRO A 226 -1.06 15.29 -17.81
C PRO A 226 0.18 16.14 -17.53
N HIS A 227 1.06 16.38 -18.51
CA HIS A 227 2.23 17.26 -18.34
C HIS A 227 1.78 18.69 -18.10
N LEU A 228 0.81 19.16 -18.88
CA LEU A 228 0.23 20.49 -18.71
C LEU A 228 -0.33 20.69 -17.29
N MET A 229 -0.96 19.66 -16.70
CA MET A 229 -1.47 19.72 -15.32
C MET A 229 -0.34 19.81 -14.30
N ARG A 230 0.67 18.95 -14.46
CA ARG A 230 1.76 18.82 -13.49
C ARG A 230 2.67 20.05 -13.51
N VAL A 231 2.90 20.66 -14.67
CA VAL A 231 3.71 21.87 -14.83
C VAL A 231 3.21 23.03 -13.97
N TRP A 232 1.90 23.28 -13.87
CA TRP A 232 1.37 24.38 -13.05
C TRP A 232 1.58 24.13 -11.55
N GLU A 233 1.27 22.91 -11.10
CA GLU A 233 1.47 22.50 -9.71
C GLU A 233 2.95 22.57 -9.31
N LEU A 234 3.84 22.04 -10.16
CA LEU A 234 5.29 22.12 -9.97
C LEU A 234 5.76 23.57 -9.98
N SER A 235 5.25 24.40 -10.90
CA SER A 235 5.62 25.82 -10.95
C SER A 235 5.23 26.58 -9.69
N ASP A 236 4.04 26.31 -9.13
CA ASP A 236 3.60 26.94 -7.88
C ASP A 236 4.44 26.44 -6.70
N PHE A 237 4.73 25.14 -6.67
CA PHE A 237 5.56 24.55 -5.63
C PHE A 237 6.99 25.10 -5.65
N VAL A 238 7.62 25.15 -6.82
CA VAL A 238 8.98 25.67 -6.99
C VAL A 238 9.04 27.17 -6.70
N MET A 239 8.07 27.95 -7.18
CA MET A 239 8.09 29.41 -7.04
C MET A 239 7.66 29.92 -5.66
N TYR A 240 6.63 29.28 -5.07
CA TYR A 240 5.97 29.78 -3.86
C TYR A 240 6.15 28.86 -2.64
N GLY A 241 6.59 27.61 -2.84
CA GLY A 241 6.83 26.60 -1.80
C GLY A 241 5.63 25.70 -1.50
N ASN A 242 4.46 25.98 -2.10
CA ASN A 242 3.24 25.17 -2.00
C ASN A 242 2.26 25.55 -3.14
N SER A 243 1.34 24.67 -3.50
CA SER A 243 0.32 24.88 -4.54
C SER A 243 -0.98 25.54 -4.03
N ASP A 244 -1.20 25.66 -2.72
CA ASP A 244 -2.39 26.30 -2.16
C ASP A 244 -2.13 27.74 -1.65
N PRO A 245 -2.58 28.79 -2.38
CA PRO A 245 -2.44 30.18 -1.96
C PRO A 245 -3.36 30.60 -0.80
N LYS A 246 -4.22 29.71 -0.25
CA LYS A 246 -5.15 30.04 0.85
C LYS A 246 -4.65 29.65 2.24
N SER A 247 -3.73 28.70 2.35
CA SER A 247 -3.48 27.98 3.60
C SER A 247 -2.07 28.13 4.17
N HIS A 248 -1.17 28.87 3.50
CA HIS A 248 0.25 28.79 3.83
C HIS A 248 0.97 30.14 4.03
N PRO A 249 1.69 30.35 5.15
CA PRO A 249 2.50 31.56 5.42
C PRO A 249 3.55 31.87 4.34
N LEU A 250 4.05 30.84 3.64
CA LEU A 250 5.07 31.00 2.59
C LEU A 250 4.61 31.83 1.39
N TRP A 251 3.29 31.90 1.11
CA TRP A 251 2.75 32.74 0.03
C TRP A 251 2.86 34.24 0.37
N TYR A 252 2.66 34.61 1.64
CA TYR A 252 2.85 35.99 2.09
C TYR A 252 4.30 36.45 1.97
N GLN A 253 5.25 35.54 2.16
CA GLN A 253 6.68 35.81 2.06
C GLN A 253 7.25 35.56 0.66
N ALA A 254 6.47 35.04 -0.29
CA ALA A 254 7.01 34.61 -1.59
C ALA A 254 7.54 35.78 -2.42
N GLN A 255 6.82 36.90 -2.43
CA GLN A 255 7.24 38.10 -3.14
C GLN A 255 8.50 38.72 -2.53
N ASP A 256 8.60 38.77 -1.21
CA ASP A 256 9.77 39.29 -0.52
C ASP A 256 11.00 38.40 -0.74
N ARG A 257 10.83 37.07 -0.65
CA ARG A 257 11.88 36.10 -0.97
C ARG A 257 12.38 36.24 -2.40
N HIS A 258 11.45 36.31 -3.36
CA HIS A 258 11.77 36.44 -4.78
C HIS A 258 12.48 37.75 -5.10
N THR A 259 11.93 38.88 -4.66
CA THR A 259 12.52 40.21 -4.92
C THR A 259 13.89 40.34 -4.26
N SER A 260 14.07 39.84 -3.03
CA SER A 260 15.37 39.81 -2.35
C SER A 260 16.38 38.93 -3.09
N TYR A 261 15.95 37.78 -3.59
CA TYR A 261 16.80 36.89 -4.38
C TYR A 261 17.26 37.54 -5.69
N ILE A 262 16.35 38.14 -6.47
CA ILE A 262 16.69 38.84 -7.72
C ILE A 262 17.68 39.98 -7.46
N ARG A 263 17.46 40.80 -6.42
CA ARG A 263 18.40 41.87 -6.02
C ARG A 263 19.78 41.35 -5.64
N SER A 264 19.88 40.11 -5.17
CA SER A 264 21.16 39.51 -4.77
C SER A 264 21.98 38.95 -5.94
N ILE A 265 21.33 38.61 -7.06
CA ILE A 265 21.99 37.97 -8.21
C ILE A 265 22.11 38.88 -9.43
N VAL A 266 21.27 39.91 -9.56
CA VAL A 266 21.30 40.85 -10.69
C VAL A 266 22.10 42.10 -10.29
N PRO A 267 23.08 42.55 -11.10
CA PRO A 267 23.79 43.80 -10.86
C PRO A 267 22.84 45.02 -10.79
N PRO A 268 23.01 45.96 -9.85
CA PRO A 268 22.11 47.10 -9.68
C PRO A 268 21.92 47.95 -10.94
N GLU A 269 22.96 48.10 -11.76
CA GLU A 269 22.93 48.84 -13.03
C GLU A 269 22.13 48.14 -14.13
N GLN A 270 21.90 46.83 -14.00
CA GLN A 270 21.10 46.01 -14.91
C GLN A 270 19.68 45.80 -14.38
N LEU A 271 19.31 46.34 -13.21
CA LEU A 271 18.03 46.07 -12.55
C LEU A 271 17.15 47.32 -12.46
N PHE A 272 15.96 47.26 -13.05
CA PHE A 272 14.93 48.27 -12.90
C PHE A 272 13.71 47.72 -12.15
N GLU A 273 13.41 48.31 -10.99
CA GLU A 273 12.24 47.95 -10.20
C GLU A 273 11.02 48.77 -10.62
N PHE A 274 10.00 48.08 -11.13
CA PHE A 274 8.76 48.68 -11.58
C PHE A 274 7.62 48.33 -10.61
N ASP A 275 7.34 49.23 -9.67
CA ASP A 275 6.33 49.01 -8.63
C ASP A 275 4.95 49.51 -9.08
N LEU A 276 4.01 48.60 -9.32
CA LEU A 276 2.65 48.95 -9.77
C LEU A 276 1.89 49.91 -8.84
N SER A 277 2.30 50.06 -7.57
CA SER A 277 1.70 51.00 -6.63
C SER A 277 2.19 52.44 -6.84
N LYS A 278 3.38 52.60 -7.41
CA LYS A 278 3.94 53.88 -7.84
C LYS A 278 3.43 54.15 -9.26
N ASN A 279 3.02 55.38 -9.54
CA ASN A 279 2.41 55.75 -10.83
C ASN A 279 3.46 55.84 -11.95
N HIS A 280 4.20 54.76 -12.17
CA HIS A 280 5.27 54.66 -13.17
C HIS A 280 4.72 54.80 -14.59
N GLY A 281 5.54 55.39 -15.45
CA GLY A 281 5.16 55.75 -16.82
C GLY A 281 6.15 55.29 -17.87
N TRP A 282 5.90 55.65 -19.12
CA TRP A 282 6.76 55.31 -20.26
C TRP A 282 8.19 55.85 -20.14
N ALA A 283 8.36 57.03 -19.51
CA ALA A 283 9.64 57.71 -19.44
C ALA A 283 10.74 56.87 -18.77
N GLU A 284 10.43 56.22 -17.65
CA GLU A 284 11.40 55.43 -16.87
C GLU A 284 11.78 54.13 -17.60
N ILE A 285 10.83 53.51 -18.31
CA ILE A 285 11.08 52.31 -19.12
C ILE A 285 11.97 52.66 -20.32
N VAL A 286 11.67 53.76 -21.01
CA VAL A 286 12.43 54.23 -22.19
C VAL A 286 13.86 54.61 -21.80
N GLU A 287 14.02 55.29 -20.67
CA GLU A 287 15.32 55.67 -20.13
C GLU A 287 16.14 54.43 -19.72
N PHE A 288 15.56 53.51 -18.95
CA PHE A 288 16.28 52.30 -18.54
C PHE A 288 16.68 51.41 -19.73
N LEU A 289 15.85 51.33 -20.77
CA LEU A 289 16.13 50.52 -21.95
C LEU A 289 17.07 51.20 -22.97
N ASP A 290 17.48 52.45 -22.74
CA ASP A 290 18.27 53.26 -23.69
C ASP A 290 17.59 53.41 -25.07
N LEU A 291 16.27 53.60 -25.10
CA LEU A 291 15.54 53.77 -26.35
C LEU A 291 15.59 55.24 -26.83
N PRO A 292 15.82 55.51 -28.14
CA PRO A 292 15.88 56.87 -28.67
C PRO A 292 14.56 57.61 -28.48
N ARG A 293 14.57 58.76 -27.78
CA ARG A 293 13.35 59.56 -27.53
C ARG A 293 12.78 60.22 -28.80
N ASP A 294 13.62 60.37 -29.82
CA ASP A 294 13.31 60.89 -31.15
C ASP A 294 12.70 59.83 -32.08
N ASP A 295 12.72 58.54 -31.70
CA ASP A 295 11.97 57.51 -32.41
C ASP A 295 10.46 57.86 -32.41
N PRO A 296 9.79 57.95 -33.57
CA PRO A 296 8.39 58.35 -33.65
C PRO A 296 7.44 57.48 -32.82
N THR A 297 7.76 56.18 -32.67
CA THR A 297 6.99 55.24 -31.84
C THR A 297 7.16 55.59 -30.37
N VAL A 298 8.39 55.83 -29.92
CA VAL A 298 8.71 56.19 -28.53
C VAL A 298 8.11 57.54 -28.16
N ALA A 299 8.26 58.56 -29.00
CA ALA A 299 7.71 59.89 -28.81
C ALA A 299 6.18 59.85 -28.68
N GLN A 300 5.51 59.04 -29.50
CA GLN A 300 4.07 58.81 -29.38
C GLN A 300 3.72 58.18 -28.02
N ARG A 301 4.41 57.12 -27.60
CA ARG A 301 4.11 56.41 -26.34
C ARG A 301 4.28 57.29 -25.11
N LEU A 302 5.28 58.17 -25.09
CA LEU A 302 5.51 59.10 -23.98
C LEU A 302 4.31 60.04 -23.70
N SER A 303 3.43 60.24 -24.68
CA SER A 303 2.19 61.04 -24.55
C SER A 303 0.95 60.23 -24.17
N GLU A 304 1.02 58.90 -24.20
CA GLU A 304 -0.10 57.98 -23.93
C GLU A 304 -0.03 57.43 -22.49
N PRO A 305 -1.18 57.07 -21.86
CA PRO A 305 -1.14 56.41 -20.57
C PRO A 305 -0.53 55.00 -20.65
N TYR A 306 0.13 54.57 -19.58
CA TYR A 306 0.71 53.22 -19.49
C TYR A 306 -0.39 52.14 -19.67
N PRO A 307 -0.15 51.10 -20.51
CA PRO A 307 -1.17 50.13 -20.85
C PRO A 307 -1.50 49.21 -19.66
N LYS A 308 -2.78 49.10 -19.31
CA LYS A 308 -3.26 48.17 -18.28
C LYS A 308 -3.90 46.93 -18.92
N VAL A 309 -3.31 45.75 -18.70
CA VAL A 309 -3.83 44.46 -19.22
C VAL A 309 -4.39 43.62 -18.07
N PHE A 310 -5.68 43.28 -18.15
CA PHE A 310 -6.35 42.39 -17.19
C PHE A 310 -6.42 40.95 -17.70
N ALA A 311 -6.21 39.97 -16.80
CA ALA A 311 -6.08 38.54 -17.15
C ALA A 311 -7.31 37.91 -17.83
N SER A 312 -8.53 38.43 -17.59
CA SER A 312 -9.76 37.93 -18.22
C SER A 312 -9.72 38.00 -19.75
N ASN A 313 -8.87 38.87 -20.31
CA ASN A 313 -8.80 39.10 -21.75
C ASN A 313 -7.77 38.19 -22.44
N LYS A 314 -6.76 37.65 -21.74
CA LYS A 314 -5.60 36.95 -22.33
C LYS A 314 -5.91 35.51 -22.76
N VAL A 315 -6.61 34.76 -21.92
CA VAL A 315 -7.02 33.36 -22.21
C VAL A 315 -8.00 33.32 -23.40
N LYS A 316 -8.73 34.41 -23.63
CA LYS A 316 -9.61 34.61 -24.79
C LYS A 316 -8.87 35.18 -26.00
N SER A 317 -7.94 36.12 -25.83
CA SER A 317 -7.24 36.80 -26.94
C SER A 317 -6.09 35.98 -27.54
N ALA A 318 -5.41 35.14 -26.75
CA ALA A 318 -4.34 34.27 -27.25
C ALA A 318 -4.84 33.06 -28.05
N GLY A 319 -6.17 32.95 -28.27
CA GLY A 319 -6.79 31.85 -29.02
C GLY A 319 -6.69 30.47 -28.34
N MET A 320 -5.82 30.28 -27.34
CA MET A 320 -5.56 28.98 -26.72
C MET A 320 -6.80 28.34 -26.12
N SER A 321 -7.66 29.08 -25.42
CA SER A 321 -8.85 28.44 -24.83
C SER A 321 -9.89 28.00 -25.85
N GLN A 322 -9.90 28.57 -27.05
CA GLN A 322 -10.83 28.23 -28.12
C GLN A 322 -10.21 27.15 -29.04
N ARG A 323 -8.96 27.35 -29.49
CA ARG A 323 -8.20 26.40 -30.31
C ARG A 323 -7.85 25.11 -29.57
N SER A 324 -7.49 25.17 -28.29
CA SER A 324 -7.36 23.96 -27.45
C SER A 324 -8.72 23.29 -27.28
N LYS A 325 -9.81 24.02 -27.04
CA LYS A 325 -11.14 23.39 -26.94
C LYS A 325 -11.53 22.68 -28.24
N GLU A 326 -11.27 23.29 -29.40
CA GLU A 326 -11.61 22.73 -30.71
C GLU A 326 -10.71 21.54 -31.09
N GLY A 327 -9.38 21.68 -30.95
CA GLY A 327 -8.41 20.62 -31.24
C GLY A 327 -8.53 19.42 -30.28
N THR A 328 -8.65 19.70 -28.98
CA THR A 328 -8.84 18.65 -27.97
C THR A 328 -10.23 18.00 -28.07
N ALA A 329 -11.29 18.74 -28.43
CA ALA A 329 -12.62 18.15 -28.65
C ALA A 329 -12.68 17.27 -29.91
N LEU A 330 -11.99 17.66 -30.99
CA LEU A 330 -11.87 16.84 -32.19
C LEU A 330 -11.08 15.56 -31.91
N HIS A 331 -9.94 15.68 -31.23
CA HIS A 331 -9.16 14.54 -30.76
C HIS A 331 -10.00 13.60 -29.89
N GLU A 332 -10.74 14.16 -28.92
CA GLU A 332 -11.68 13.41 -28.07
C GLU A 332 -12.73 12.66 -28.89
N ALA A 333 -13.38 13.33 -29.85
CA ALA A 333 -14.41 12.74 -30.68
C ALA A 333 -13.87 11.60 -31.55
N VAL A 334 -12.69 11.78 -32.16
CA VAL A 334 -12.05 10.74 -32.98
C VAL A 334 -11.64 9.55 -32.13
N THR A 335 -11.05 9.78 -30.95
CA THR A 335 -10.67 8.69 -30.04
C THR A 335 -11.91 7.90 -29.60
N VAL A 336 -12.99 8.57 -29.19
CA VAL A 336 -14.24 7.89 -28.81
C VAL A 336 -14.82 7.10 -30.00
N ALA A 337 -14.82 7.66 -31.21
CA ALA A 337 -15.31 6.98 -32.40
C ALA A 337 -14.52 5.71 -32.73
N VAL A 338 -13.18 5.78 -32.71
CA VAL A 338 -12.31 4.62 -32.96
C VAL A 338 -12.53 3.53 -31.91
N TRP A 339 -12.69 3.91 -30.64
CA TRP A 339 -13.00 2.98 -29.56
C TRP A 339 -14.38 2.33 -29.69
N ILE A 340 -15.41 3.09 -30.10
CA ILE A 340 -16.74 2.54 -30.40
C ILE A 340 -16.64 1.53 -31.54
N VAL A 341 -15.91 1.83 -32.62
CA VAL A 341 -15.71 0.91 -33.75
C VAL A 341 -14.97 -0.36 -33.32
N MET A 342 -13.90 -0.24 -32.53
CA MET A 342 -13.16 -1.39 -32.00
C MET A 342 -14.04 -2.27 -31.09
N LEU A 343 -14.79 -1.67 -30.17
CA LEU A 343 -15.72 -2.40 -29.30
C LEU A 343 -16.82 -3.08 -30.11
N THR A 344 -17.36 -2.38 -31.12
CA THR A 344 -18.36 -2.94 -32.04
C THR A 344 -17.79 -4.10 -32.85
N PHE A 345 -16.53 -4.00 -33.30
CA PHE A 345 -15.83 -5.07 -34.00
C PHE A 345 -15.55 -6.26 -33.08
N ILE A 346 -15.09 -6.04 -31.85
CA ILE A 346 -14.88 -7.09 -30.84
C ILE A 346 -16.20 -7.82 -30.55
N VAL A 347 -17.28 -7.07 -30.32
CA VAL A 347 -18.63 -7.64 -30.11
C VAL A 347 -19.13 -8.38 -31.35
N ALA A 348 -18.96 -7.81 -32.54
CA ALA A 348 -19.34 -8.47 -33.80
C ALA A 348 -18.54 -9.74 -34.05
N GLN A 349 -17.23 -9.77 -33.75
CA GLN A 349 -16.39 -10.95 -33.82
C GLN A 349 -16.82 -12.00 -32.80
N VAL A 350 -17.15 -11.61 -31.57
CA VAL A 350 -17.74 -12.50 -30.54
C VAL A 350 -19.07 -13.09 -31.02
N CYS A 351 -19.93 -12.30 -31.65
CA CYS A 351 -21.20 -12.77 -32.20
C CYS A 351 -21.02 -13.68 -33.44
N LEU A 352 -20.10 -13.35 -34.35
CA LEU A 352 -19.83 -14.13 -35.57
C LEU A 352 -19.13 -15.46 -35.26
N THR A 353 -18.23 -15.48 -34.28
CA THR A 353 -17.60 -16.71 -33.78
C THR A 353 -18.56 -17.59 -32.99
N SER A 354 -19.59 -17.02 -32.35
CA SER A 354 -20.71 -17.80 -31.79
C SER A 354 -21.57 -18.48 -32.87
N ARG A 355 -21.69 -17.87 -34.05
CA ARG A 355 -22.48 -18.38 -35.19
C ARG A 355 -21.75 -19.36 -36.10
N ARG A 356 -20.42 -19.27 -36.24
CA ARG A 356 -19.62 -20.21 -37.06
C ARG A 356 -19.29 -21.52 -36.34
N ARG A 357 -19.65 -21.65 -35.06
CA ARG A 357 -19.37 -22.81 -34.19
C ARG A 357 -20.35 -23.98 -34.35
N THR A 358 -20.86 -24.20 -35.57
CA THR A 358 -21.64 -25.40 -35.91
C THR A 358 -20.95 -26.32 -36.91
N ASN A 359 -19.78 -25.99 -37.49
CA ASN A 359 -19.10 -26.88 -38.45
C ASN A 359 -17.57 -26.77 -38.39
N GLY A 360 -16.88 -27.86 -38.02
CA GLY A 360 -15.48 -28.12 -38.41
C GLY A 360 -14.48 -28.27 -37.26
N SER A 361 -13.97 -29.51 -37.09
CA SER A 361 -13.12 -29.95 -35.98
C SER A 361 -11.69 -30.23 -36.46
N ALA A 362 -10.72 -29.34 -36.20
CA ALA A 362 -9.28 -29.68 -36.18
C ALA A 362 -8.41 -28.55 -35.59
N ASP A 363 -8.72 -27.27 -35.84
CA ASP A 363 -7.97 -26.11 -35.30
C ASP A 363 -8.30 -25.74 -33.83
N ILE A 364 -9.10 -26.59 -33.17
CA ILE A 364 -9.73 -26.32 -31.88
C ILE A 364 -8.72 -26.29 -30.73
N VAL A 365 -7.61 -27.02 -30.79
CA VAL A 365 -6.74 -27.20 -29.62
C VAL A 365 -5.81 -25.99 -29.38
N LYS A 366 -5.18 -25.42 -30.41
CA LYS A 366 -4.28 -24.26 -30.25
C LYS A 366 -5.01 -22.92 -30.09
N THR A 367 -6.23 -22.81 -30.57
CA THR A 367 -7.07 -21.62 -30.37
C THR A 367 -7.84 -21.70 -29.05
N SER A 368 -8.30 -22.87 -28.60
CA SER A 368 -8.99 -23.02 -27.30
C SER A 368 -8.17 -22.57 -26.09
N THR A 369 -6.84 -22.70 -26.12
CA THR A 369 -5.93 -22.25 -25.05
C THR A 369 -5.77 -20.72 -25.00
N ARG A 370 -5.88 -20.02 -26.14
CA ARG A 370 -5.90 -18.54 -26.17
C ARG A 370 -7.28 -17.97 -25.79
N TRP A 371 -8.36 -18.61 -26.23
CA TRP A 371 -9.73 -18.18 -25.94
C TRP A 371 -10.19 -18.51 -24.51
N SER A 372 -9.73 -19.63 -23.93
CA SER A 372 -9.93 -19.94 -22.50
C SER A 372 -9.28 -18.87 -21.62
N ARG A 373 -8.00 -18.53 -21.89
CA ARG A 373 -7.29 -17.45 -21.18
C ARG A 373 -8.01 -16.10 -21.27
N LEU A 374 -8.45 -15.68 -22.46
CA LEU A 374 -9.18 -14.42 -22.62
C LEU A 374 -10.52 -14.42 -21.86
N SER A 375 -11.25 -15.54 -21.87
CA SER A 375 -12.50 -15.69 -21.11
C SER A 375 -12.29 -15.70 -19.58
N GLU A 376 -11.16 -16.26 -19.12
CA GLU A 376 -10.76 -16.24 -17.71
C GLU A 376 -10.35 -14.83 -17.28
N THR A 377 -9.62 -14.08 -18.10
CA THR A 377 -9.26 -12.68 -17.82
C THR A 377 -10.49 -11.79 -17.67
N VAL A 378 -11.51 -11.95 -18.52
CA VAL A 378 -12.77 -11.18 -18.43
C VAL A 378 -13.58 -11.58 -17.19
N LYS A 379 -13.63 -12.88 -16.85
CA LYS A 379 -14.31 -13.36 -15.63
C LYS A 379 -13.62 -12.89 -14.35
N ASP A 380 -12.28 -12.92 -14.32
CA ASP A 380 -11.48 -12.39 -13.22
C ASP A 380 -11.76 -10.88 -13.07
N PHE A 381 -11.67 -10.11 -14.16
CA PHE A 381 -11.96 -8.68 -14.15
C PHE A 381 -13.37 -8.38 -13.62
N TYR A 382 -14.42 -9.04 -14.14
CA TYR A 382 -15.80 -8.87 -13.66
C TYR A 382 -15.94 -9.14 -12.16
N THR A 383 -15.25 -10.17 -11.66
CA THR A 383 -15.35 -10.54 -10.25
C THR A 383 -14.61 -9.55 -9.36
N ARG A 384 -13.43 -9.04 -9.78
CA ARG A 384 -12.75 -7.91 -9.10
C ARG A 384 -13.67 -6.69 -8.98
N CYS A 385 -14.40 -6.35 -10.05
CA CYS A 385 -15.35 -5.23 -10.02
C CYS A 385 -16.45 -5.42 -8.97
N LYS A 386 -17.05 -6.62 -8.90
CA LYS A 386 -18.10 -6.93 -7.92
C LYS A 386 -17.59 -6.77 -6.48
N ILE A 387 -16.38 -7.28 -6.22
CA ILE A 387 -15.74 -7.21 -4.91
C ILE A 387 -15.45 -5.76 -4.55
N TRP A 388 -14.87 -5.00 -5.47
CA TRP A 388 -14.59 -3.59 -5.27
C TRP A 388 -15.85 -2.79 -4.95
N LEU A 389 -16.92 -2.95 -5.72
CA LEU A 389 -18.19 -2.26 -5.48
C LEU A 389 -18.77 -2.60 -4.10
N ARG A 390 -18.65 -3.85 -3.67
CA ARG A 390 -19.10 -4.28 -2.34
C ARG A 390 -18.27 -3.64 -1.23
N LEU A 391 -16.93 -3.71 -1.31
CA LEU A 391 -16.04 -3.09 -0.33
C LEU A 391 -16.27 -1.58 -0.22
N VAL A 392 -16.42 -0.88 -1.36
CA VAL A 392 -16.75 0.56 -1.38
C VAL A 392 -18.13 0.82 -0.76
N GLY A 393 -19.11 -0.03 -1.04
CA GLY A 393 -20.46 0.06 -0.48
C GLY A 393 -20.54 -0.18 1.04
N GLU A 394 -19.57 -0.88 1.62
CA GLU A 394 -19.50 -1.18 3.06
C GLU A 394 -18.89 -0.05 3.90
N TYR A 395 -18.29 0.97 3.27
CA TYR A 395 -17.65 2.08 3.99
C TYR A 395 -18.56 2.75 5.05
N PRO A 396 -19.85 3.06 4.77
CA PRO A 396 -20.72 3.67 5.79
C PRO A 396 -20.95 2.75 7.01
N VAL A 397 -21.10 1.45 6.78
CA VAL A 397 -21.32 0.45 7.84
C VAL A 397 -20.06 0.30 8.68
N MET A 398 -18.88 0.29 8.04
CA MET A 398 -17.60 0.28 8.75
C MET A 398 -17.44 1.50 9.68
N CYS A 399 -17.81 2.70 9.20
CA CYS A 399 -17.79 3.92 10.02
C CYS A 399 -18.78 3.85 11.20
N GLU A 400 -19.97 3.28 10.98
CA GLU A 400 -20.97 3.08 12.03
C GLU A 400 -20.47 2.12 13.11
N ASN A 401 -19.92 0.96 12.71
CA ASN A 401 -19.29 0.01 13.62
C ASN A 401 -18.20 0.68 14.47
N TYR A 402 -17.28 1.41 13.84
CA TYR A 402 -16.23 2.14 14.55
C TYR A 402 -16.79 3.09 15.60
N ALA A 403 -17.78 3.92 15.24
CA ALA A 403 -18.37 4.89 16.17
C ALA A 403 -19.04 4.23 17.38
N ILE A 404 -19.68 3.07 17.18
CA ILE A 404 -20.27 2.27 18.27
C ILE A 404 -19.16 1.74 19.19
N LEU A 405 -18.10 1.17 18.63
CA LEU A 405 -16.99 0.60 19.40
C LEU A 405 -16.20 1.68 20.15
N GLU A 406 -15.94 2.82 19.51
CA GLU A 406 -15.29 3.98 20.11
C GLU A 406 -16.09 4.47 21.34
N LYS A 407 -17.41 4.62 21.19
CA LYS A 407 -18.30 5.01 22.30
C LYS A 407 -18.28 4.00 23.45
N ASN A 408 -18.05 2.73 23.15
CA ASN A 408 -17.97 1.64 24.13
C ASN A 408 -16.56 1.43 24.70
N GLY A 409 -15.60 2.32 24.41
CA GLY A 409 -14.25 2.27 25.00
C GLY A 409 -13.31 1.23 24.39
N TYR A 410 -13.54 0.79 23.14
CA TYR A 410 -12.66 -0.19 22.49
C TYR A 410 -11.25 0.34 22.19
N PHE A 411 -11.10 1.66 21.98
CA PHE A 411 -9.88 2.25 21.44
C PHE A 411 -9.13 3.15 22.44
N GLU A 412 -9.23 2.89 23.76
CA GLU A 412 -8.56 3.67 24.82
C GLU A 412 -7.01 3.57 24.84
N TYR A 413 -6.39 3.12 23.75
CA TYR A 413 -4.95 3.02 23.61
C TYR A 413 -4.36 4.32 23.05
N GLY A 414 -3.14 4.65 23.46
CA GLY A 414 -2.42 5.76 22.83
C GLY A 414 -2.15 5.42 21.37
N SER A 415 -2.59 6.26 20.43
CA SER A 415 -2.13 6.13 19.05
C SER A 415 -0.62 6.39 19.00
N PRO A 416 0.16 5.61 18.23
CA PRO A 416 1.50 6.05 17.88
C PRO A 416 1.44 7.45 17.25
N GLY A 417 2.60 8.11 17.17
CA GLY A 417 2.78 9.12 16.12
C GLY A 417 2.60 8.51 14.72
N SER A 418 3.14 9.14 13.69
CA SER A 418 3.10 8.58 12.33
C SER A 418 3.67 7.16 12.23
N PHE A 419 3.26 6.40 11.19
CA PHE A 419 3.74 5.04 10.92
C PHE A 419 5.29 4.97 10.82
N SER A 420 5.93 6.02 10.31
CA SER A 420 7.39 6.12 10.23
C SER A 420 8.11 6.09 11.59
N ASN A 421 7.41 6.34 12.70
CA ASN A 421 7.94 6.36 14.06
C ASN A 421 7.52 5.13 14.89
N LEU A 422 7.16 4.01 14.24
CA LEU A 422 6.73 2.78 14.91
C LEU A 422 7.79 2.19 15.85
N ASP A 423 9.08 2.39 15.57
CA ASP A 423 10.21 2.01 16.42
C ASP A 423 10.15 2.63 17.82
N SER A 424 9.58 3.83 17.92
CA SER A 424 9.44 4.56 19.19
C SER A 424 8.23 4.13 20.03
N HIS A 425 7.29 3.37 19.43
CA HIS A 425 6.05 2.95 20.06
C HIS A 425 6.28 1.91 21.17
N ILE A 426 5.47 1.95 22.24
CA ILE A 426 5.66 1.07 23.41
C ILE A 426 5.53 -0.42 23.05
N ALA A 427 4.59 -0.76 22.17
CA ALA A 427 4.37 -2.14 21.73
C ALA A 427 5.60 -2.68 20.97
N MET A 428 6.27 -1.84 20.18
CA MET A 428 7.50 -2.19 19.46
C MET A 428 8.70 -2.23 20.41
N LYS A 429 8.86 -1.23 21.28
CA LYS A 429 9.92 -1.21 22.31
C LYS A 429 9.89 -2.45 23.19
N THR A 430 8.71 -2.97 23.50
CA THR A 430 8.56 -4.21 24.28
C THR A 430 9.22 -5.40 23.56
N LEU A 431 9.04 -5.54 22.25
CA LEU A 431 9.74 -6.54 21.44
C LEU A 431 11.23 -6.22 21.34
N LEU A 432 11.61 -4.98 21.04
CA LEU A 432 13.02 -4.62 20.90
C LEU A 432 13.82 -4.85 22.19
N ASN A 433 13.20 -4.66 23.36
CA ASN A 433 13.80 -4.93 24.65
C ASN A 433 13.95 -6.44 24.96
N SER A 434 13.22 -7.32 24.28
CA SER A 434 13.41 -8.78 24.40
C SER A 434 14.52 -9.34 23.51
N ARG A 435 15.15 -8.51 22.68
CA ARG A 435 16.32 -8.91 21.87
C ARG A 435 17.49 -9.37 22.75
N CYS A 436 18.39 -10.13 22.15
CA CYS A 436 19.60 -10.61 22.80
C CYS A 436 20.43 -9.43 23.36
N PRO A 437 20.97 -9.51 24.61
CA PRO A 437 21.72 -8.42 25.24
C PRO A 437 23.13 -8.29 24.63
N HIS A 438 23.18 -7.80 23.40
CA HIS A 438 24.37 -7.52 22.62
C HIS A 438 24.17 -6.24 21.80
N VAL A 439 25.26 -5.53 21.49
CA VAL A 439 25.22 -4.31 20.68
C VAL A 439 25.36 -4.71 19.22
N PHE A 440 24.34 -4.44 18.43
CA PHE A 440 24.29 -4.74 16.99
C PHE A 440 24.39 -3.47 16.16
N HIS A 441 24.95 -3.57 14.96
CA HIS A 441 25.08 -2.46 14.01
C HIS A 441 23.91 -2.37 13.02
N SER A 442 23.11 -3.44 12.93
CA SER A 442 21.96 -3.51 12.03
C SER A 442 20.88 -2.46 12.36
N THR A 443 20.28 -1.84 11.34
CA THR A 443 19.30 -0.75 11.50
C THR A 443 17.92 -1.12 10.97
N LEU A 444 16.86 -0.54 11.53
CA LEU A 444 15.47 -0.77 11.10
C LEU A 444 14.79 0.55 10.75
N LYS A 445 14.15 0.59 9.58
CA LYS A 445 13.38 1.73 9.08
C LYS A 445 11.97 1.32 8.65
N PHE A 446 10.99 2.09 9.09
CA PHE A 446 9.61 1.99 8.62
C PHE A 446 9.34 3.05 7.56
N ILE A 447 8.72 2.66 6.44
CA ILE A 447 8.32 3.56 5.35
C ILE A 447 6.79 3.57 5.29
N ASP A 448 6.19 4.74 5.53
CA ASP A 448 4.77 5.00 5.29
C ASP A 448 4.55 5.32 3.81
N ASP A 449 4.68 4.30 2.98
CA ASP A 449 4.55 4.41 1.52
C ASP A 449 3.09 4.54 1.09
N GLU A 450 2.18 3.75 1.69
CA GLU A 450 0.73 3.81 1.54
C GLU A 450 0.01 2.74 2.39
N SER A 451 -1.27 2.97 2.72
CA SER A 451 -2.16 1.94 3.27
C SER A 451 -2.92 1.20 2.16
N VAL A 452 -3.19 -0.08 2.37
CA VAL A 452 -3.77 -1.00 1.39
C VAL A 452 -4.99 -1.77 1.93
N LEU A 453 -5.11 -1.91 3.26
CA LEU A 453 -6.22 -2.67 3.85
C LEU A 453 -7.49 -1.81 4.05
N PRO A 454 -8.67 -2.29 3.62
CA PRO A 454 -9.95 -1.59 3.75
C PRO A 454 -10.55 -1.78 5.16
N THR A 455 -9.81 -1.34 6.18
CA THR A 455 -10.20 -1.46 7.59
C THR A 455 -9.69 -0.26 8.40
N TYR A 456 -10.35 0.02 9.53
CA TYR A 456 -9.85 0.95 10.55
C TYR A 456 -8.90 0.28 11.55
N LEU A 457 -8.83 -1.05 11.54
CA LEU A 457 -8.06 -1.82 12.50
C LEU A 457 -6.56 -1.63 12.26
N PRO A 458 -5.72 -1.61 13.31
CA PRO A 458 -4.28 -1.35 13.19
C PRO A 458 -3.46 -2.56 12.68
N VAL A 459 -4.03 -3.36 11.78
CA VAL A 459 -3.45 -4.61 11.27
C VAL A 459 -2.11 -4.35 10.58
N GLU A 460 -2.02 -3.32 9.74
CA GLU A 460 -0.77 -2.98 9.03
C GLU A 460 0.34 -2.54 10.00
N LYS A 461 -0.01 -1.79 11.06
CA LYS A 461 0.95 -1.36 12.09
C LYS A 461 1.46 -2.56 12.90
N GLY A 462 0.56 -3.45 13.33
CA GLY A 462 0.91 -4.67 14.06
C GLY A 462 1.79 -5.61 13.23
N ALA A 463 1.41 -5.86 11.97
CA ALA A 463 2.19 -6.68 11.05
C ALA A 463 3.56 -6.07 10.77
N ALA A 464 3.63 -4.75 10.51
CA ALA A 464 4.89 -4.07 10.26
C ALA A 464 5.84 -4.14 11.47
N ALA A 465 5.32 -3.90 12.68
CA ALA A 465 6.12 -4.00 13.91
C ALA A 465 6.65 -5.43 14.13
N ALA A 466 5.81 -6.47 13.94
CA ALA A 466 6.23 -7.86 14.09
C ALA A 466 7.28 -8.27 13.01
N LEU A 467 7.07 -7.88 11.75
CA LEU A 467 8.00 -8.13 10.65
C LEU A 467 9.32 -7.36 10.81
N GLY A 468 9.26 -6.12 11.31
CA GLY A 468 10.45 -5.33 11.62
C GLY A 468 11.27 -5.94 12.74
N ALA A 469 10.62 -6.42 13.80
CA ALA A 469 11.27 -7.13 14.89
C ALA A 469 11.92 -8.44 14.39
N LEU A 470 11.21 -9.22 13.57
CA LEU A 470 11.74 -10.43 12.93
C LEU A 470 12.94 -10.12 12.05
N GLY A 471 12.83 -9.15 11.14
CA GLY A 471 13.91 -8.77 10.22
C GLY A 471 15.16 -8.32 10.98
N LEU A 472 14.98 -7.55 12.06
CA LEU A 472 16.09 -7.12 12.90
C LEU A 472 16.71 -8.29 13.68
N ALA A 473 15.91 -9.22 14.22
CA ALA A 473 16.44 -10.43 14.87
C ALA A 473 17.21 -11.33 13.88
N CYS A 474 16.74 -11.45 12.63
CA CYS A 474 17.46 -12.15 11.57
C CYS A 474 18.79 -11.47 11.25
N ALA A 475 18.81 -10.14 11.21
CA ALA A 475 20.04 -9.38 11.01
C ALA A 475 21.02 -9.54 12.18
N ASP A 476 20.53 -9.55 13.42
CA ASP A 476 21.33 -9.84 14.61
C ASP A 476 22.00 -11.21 14.52
N LEU A 477 21.23 -12.24 14.14
CA LEU A 477 21.77 -13.58 13.99
C LEU A 477 22.81 -13.64 12.89
N PHE A 478 22.59 -12.95 11.78
CA PHE A 478 23.57 -12.85 10.71
C PHE A 478 24.86 -12.17 11.18
N GLU A 479 24.75 -11.04 11.88
CA GLU A 479 25.88 -10.31 12.45
C GLU A 479 26.65 -11.15 13.48
N LEU A 480 25.97 -11.92 14.34
CA LEU A 480 26.64 -12.87 15.25
C LEU A 480 27.44 -13.96 14.51
N ARG A 481 27.05 -14.30 13.29
CA ARG A 481 27.64 -15.38 12.50
C ARG A 481 28.74 -14.89 11.56
N THR A 482 28.65 -13.66 11.07
CA THR A 482 29.54 -13.13 10.02
C THR A 482 30.33 -11.90 10.45
N GLY A 483 29.85 -11.16 11.46
CA GLY A 483 30.36 -9.84 11.84
C GLY A 483 29.77 -8.68 11.03
N GLU A 484 28.91 -8.95 10.04
CA GLU A 484 28.37 -7.95 9.13
C GLU A 484 26.94 -7.54 9.54
N GLY A 485 26.76 -6.26 9.85
CA GLY A 485 25.44 -5.66 10.08
C GLY A 485 24.75 -5.30 8.76
N GLN A 486 23.42 -5.15 8.79
CA GLN A 486 22.65 -4.80 7.59
C GLN A 486 21.43 -3.91 7.91
N ASP A 487 20.91 -3.26 6.87
CA ASP A 487 19.75 -2.37 6.98
C ASP A 487 18.47 -3.12 6.65
N ILE A 488 17.44 -2.93 7.46
CA ILE A 488 16.12 -3.51 7.31
C ILE A 488 15.12 -2.40 7.02
N THR A 489 14.32 -2.60 5.97
CA THR A 489 13.22 -1.70 5.61
C THR A 489 11.91 -2.46 5.56
N ILE A 490 10.88 -1.89 6.21
CA ILE A 490 9.50 -2.38 6.18
C ILE A 490 8.60 -1.28 5.62
N CYS A 491 7.96 -1.58 4.48
CA CYS A 491 6.92 -0.72 3.90
C CYS A 491 5.56 -1.07 4.50
N ARG A 492 4.72 -0.05 4.71
CA ARG A 492 3.35 -0.23 5.22
C ARG A 492 2.51 -1.10 4.29
N SER A 493 2.60 -0.85 2.99
CA SER A 493 1.84 -1.58 1.98
C SER A 493 2.20 -3.07 1.97
N ASP A 494 3.49 -3.40 1.98
CA ASP A 494 4.01 -4.77 2.00
C ASP A 494 3.61 -5.52 3.28
N ALA A 495 3.67 -4.86 4.44
CA ALA A 495 3.23 -5.43 5.71
C ALA A 495 1.72 -5.74 5.70
N GLY A 496 0.90 -4.83 5.18
CA GLY A 496 -0.53 -5.07 4.99
C GLY A 496 -0.81 -6.24 4.05
N LEU A 497 -0.11 -6.31 2.93
CA LEU A 497 -0.24 -7.39 1.95
C LEU A 497 0.15 -8.76 2.49
N ALA A 498 1.12 -8.82 3.41
CA ALA A 498 1.50 -10.06 4.06
C ALA A 498 0.33 -10.72 4.82
N THR A 499 -0.61 -9.91 5.34
CA THR A 499 -1.81 -10.38 6.06
C THR A 499 -2.94 -10.88 5.15
N VAL A 500 -2.84 -10.64 3.83
CA VAL A 500 -3.81 -11.07 2.82
C VAL A 500 -3.17 -12.02 1.80
N ALA A 501 -2.02 -12.62 2.13
CA ALA A 501 -1.22 -13.38 1.17
C ALA A 501 -1.94 -14.62 0.60
N SER A 502 -2.80 -15.27 1.38
CA SER A 502 -3.64 -16.38 0.92
C SER A 502 -4.53 -16.00 -0.26
N MET A 503 -4.93 -14.73 -0.35
CA MET A 503 -5.79 -14.23 -1.43
C MET A 503 -5.10 -14.22 -2.78
N PHE A 504 -3.79 -14.12 -2.81
CA PHE A 504 -3.01 -13.90 -4.03
C PHE A 504 -2.39 -15.17 -4.59
N PHE A 505 -2.54 -16.30 -3.91
CA PHE A 505 -1.94 -17.58 -4.33
C PHE A 505 -2.68 -18.25 -5.49
N LYS A 506 -1.94 -18.90 -6.37
CA LYS A 506 -2.48 -19.75 -7.44
C LYS A 506 -1.64 -21.03 -7.55
N ALA A 507 -2.26 -22.20 -7.39
CA ALA A 507 -1.62 -23.51 -7.55
C ALA A 507 -1.70 -24.03 -9.00
N SER A 508 -0.84 -25.00 -9.36
CA SER A 508 -0.81 -25.63 -10.69
C SER A 508 -1.70 -26.89 -10.77
N ASP A 509 -2.05 -27.31 -11.99
CA ASP A 509 -2.85 -28.52 -12.25
C ASP A 509 -2.12 -29.84 -11.83
N SER A 510 -0.79 -29.85 -11.71
CA SER A 510 0.00 -31.04 -11.36
C SER A 510 0.05 -31.35 -9.86
N ASP A 511 -0.12 -30.34 -9.02
CA ASP A 511 -0.17 -30.46 -7.55
C ASP A 511 -1.46 -31.13 -7.06
N ASN A 512 -2.34 -31.53 -7.99
CA ASN A 512 -3.74 -31.82 -7.74
C ASN A 512 -4.17 -33.23 -8.22
N ARG A 513 -3.24 -34.19 -8.23
CA ARG A 513 -3.50 -35.61 -8.56
C ARG A 513 -4.42 -36.26 -7.52
N GLY A 514 -5.72 -35.98 -7.65
CA GLY A 514 -6.80 -36.50 -6.80
C GLY A 514 -8.13 -35.76 -6.95
N SER A 515 -8.15 -34.56 -7.55
CA SER A 515 -9.37 -33.75 -7.67
C SER A 515 -10.11 -33.98 -8.98
N SER A 516 -11.25 -34.66 -8.94
CA SER A 516 -12.21 -34.75 -10.05
C SER A 516 -13.08 -33.50 -10.23
N SER A 517 -12.95 -32.48 -9.36
CA SER A 517 -13.65 -31.20 -9.52
C SER A 517 -12.74 -30.14 -10.15
N SER A 518 -13.27 -29.42 -11.14
CA SER A 518 -12.67 -28.29 -11.85
C SER A 518 -12.46 -27.02 -10.97
N SER A 519 -12.28 -27.19 -9.66
CA SER A 519 -12.52 -26.18 -8.62
C SER A 519 -11.26 -25.55 -8.01
N THR A 520 -10.07 -25.89 -8.50
CA THR A 520 -8.76 -25.43 -8.00
C THR A 520 -8.04 -24.45 -8.94
N ARG A 521 -8.72 -23.96 -9.98
CA ARG A 521 -8.29 -22.81 -10.81
C ARG A 521 -8.61 -21.45 -10.16
N THR A 522 -8.83 -21.42 -8.86
CA THR A 522 -9.39 -20.29 -8.11
C THR A 522 -8.39 -19.15 -8.03
N GLY A 523 -8.67 -18.07 -8.77
CA GLY A 523 -7.99 -16.78 -8.61
C GLY A 523 -8.56 -15.99 -7.42
N PHE A 524 -7.87 -14.89 -7.06
CA PHE A 524 -8.25 -13.88 -6.06
C PHE A 524 -9.79 -13.66 -5.97
N CYS A 525 -10.41 -13.53 -7.13
CA CYS A 525 -11.83 -13.30 -7.34
C CYS A 525 -12.80 -14.36 -6.81
N GLU A 526 -12.48 -15.63 -7.01
CA GLU A 526 -13.39 -16.72 -6.65
C GLU A 526 -13.30 -17.03 -5.14
N ARG A 527 -12.12 -16.79 -4.53
CA ARG A 527 -11.92 -16.84 -3.08
C ARG A 527 -12.77 -15.83 -2.35
N VAL A 528 -12.65 -14.55 -2.72
CA VAL A 528 -13.47 -13.51 -2.11
C VAL A 528 -14.96 -13.81 -2.31
N ALA A 529 -15.39 -14.28 -3.50
CA ALA A 529 -16.78 -14.65 -3.70
C ALA A 529 -17.29 -15.75 -2.76
N ARG A 530 -16.43 -16.69 -2.31
CA ARG A 530 -16.78 -17.73 -1.31
C ARG A 530 -16.84 -17.17 0.11
N THR A 531 -15.84 -16.38 0.51
CA THR A 531 -15.82 -15.68 1.81
C THR A 531 -17.09 -14.83 2.00
N VAL A 532 -17.58 -14.27 0.89
CA VAL A 532 -18.65 -13.27 0.85
C VAL A 532 -20.09 -13.86 0.84
N THR A 533 -20.27 -15.17 0.69
CA THR A 533 -21.60 -15.75 0.36
C THR A 533 -22.32 -16.54 1.44
N SER A 534 -21.70 -16.96 2.55
CA SER A 534 -22.42 -17.67 3.62
C SER A 534 -21.58 -17.82 4.89
N VAL A 535 -21.89 -17.07 5.95
CA VAL A 535 -21.40 -17.39 7.30
C VAL A 535 -22.27 -18.51 7.86
N ALA A 536 -21.66 -19.61 8.30
CA ALA A 536 -22.41 -20.77 8.82
C ALA A 536 -23.16 -20.37 10.11
N PRO A 537 -24.40 -20.86 10.34
CA PRO A 537 -25.14 -20.54 11.57
C PRO A 537 -24.42 -20.93 12.86
N THR A 538 -23.54 -21.92 12.82
CA THR A 538 -22.70 -22.36 13.94
C THR A 538 -21.34 -21.66 14.01
N CYS A 539 -21.12 -20.63 13.20
CA CYS A 539 -19.86 -19.89 13.10
C CYS A 539 -20.13 -18.37 13.06
N GLN A 540 -20.83 -17.84 14.07
CA GLN A 540 -21.22 -16.43 14.14
C GLN A 540 -21.48 -15.99 15.60
N ALA A 541 -21.41 -14.67 15.83
CA ALA A 541 -21.84 -14.04 17.08
C ALA A 541 -23.37 -13.91 17.19
N TYR A 542 -23.90 -14.24 18.37
CA TYR A 542 -25.32 -14.14 18.75
C TYR A 542 -25.50 -13.53 20.14
N PRO A 543 -26.51 -12.66 20.34
CA PRO A 543 -26.80 -12.07 21.64
C PRO A 543 -27.49 -13.05 22.59
N CYS A 544 -27.05 -13.08 23.84
CA CYS A 544 -27.73 -13.67 24.99
C CYS A 544 -28.74 -12.67 25.60
N ALA A 545 -29.53 -13.10 26.60
CA ALA A 545 -30.57 -12.25 27.19
C ALA A 545 -30.03 -11.08 28.03
N ASP A 546 -28.78 -11.16 28.50
CA ASP A 546 -28.06 -10.05 29.15
C ASP A 546 -27.61 -8.95 28.17
N GLY A 547 -27.83 -9.15 26.87
CA GLY A 547 -27.42 -8.24 25.81
C GLY A 547 -25.96 -8.38 25.38
N ARG A 548 -25.19 -9.27 26.01
CA ARG A 548 -23.84 -9.65 25.56
C ARG A 548 -23.94 -10.71 24.47
N SER A 549 -22.91 -10.81 23.64
CA SER A 549 -22.90 -11.80 22.56
C SER A 549 -21.83 -12.85 22.76
N VAL A 550 -22.16 -14.07 22.31
CA VAL A 550 -21.22 -15.19 22.22
C VAL A 550 -20.96 -15.51 20.75
N PHE A 551 -19.69 -15.73 20.40
CA PHE A 551 -19.27 -16.25 19.12
C PHE A 551 -19.26 -17.77 19.17
N LEU A 552 -20.22 -18.38 18.49
CA LEU A 552 -20.23 -19.82 18.26
C LEU A 552 -19.22 -20.15 17.17
N ASN A 553 -18.46 -21.23 17.33
CA ASN A 553 -17.54 -21.70 16.31
C ASN A 553 -17.53 -23.23 16.21
N SER A 554 -18.14 -23.75 15.16
CA SER A 554 -18.05 -25.17 14.80
C SER A 554 -16.70 -25.59 14.20
N GLY A 555 -15.73 -24.67 14.09
CA GLY A 555 -14.59 -24.87 13.20
C GLY A 555 -15.05 -25.20 11.78
N TYR A 556 -14.12 -25.55 10.91
CA TYR A 556 -14.46 -26.09 9.59
C TYR A 556 -14.81 -27.59 9.64
N SER A 557 -15.02 -28.16 10.84
CA SER A 557 -15.25 -29.60 11.05
C SER A 557 -16.75 -29.94 11.15
N PRO A 558 -17.23 -30.95 10.40
CA PRO A 558 -18.59 -31.47 10.56
C PRO A 558 -18.92 -31.94 11.98
N GLU A 559 -17.92 -32.43 12.72
CA GLU A 559 -18.05 -33.01 14.05
C GLU A 559 -18.42 -31.93 15.08
N MET A 560 -17.60 -30.89 15.24
CA MET A 560 -17.91 -29.79 16.17
C MET A 560 -19.22 -29.07 15.79
N LYS A 561 -19.57 -29.01 14.50
CA LYS A 561 -20.87 -28.49 14.06
C LYS A 561 -22.01 -29.32 14.64
N ALA A 562 -21.92 -30.64 14.55
CA ALA A 562 -22.91 -31.55 15.11
C ALA A 562 -22.99 -31.41 16.64
N GLU A 563 -21.85 -31.30 17.31
CA GLU A 563 -21.79 -31.15 18.78
C GLU A 563 -22.40 -29.82 19.25
N ILE A 564 -22.21 -28.71 18.53
CA ILE A 564 -22.89 -27.42 18.83
C ILE A 564 -24.40 -27.55 18.64
N ILE A 565 -24.86 -28.16 17.54
CA ILE A 565 -26.28 -28.39 17.29
C ILE A 565 -26.89 -29.25 18.40
N GLU A 566 -26.20 -30.31 18.80
CA GLU A 566 -26.60 -31.20 19.88
C GLU A 566 -26.63 -30.48 21.24
N PHE A 567 -25.65 -29.61 21.53
CA PHE A 567 -25.63 -28.80 22.74
C PHE A 567 -26.90 -27.97 22.91
N PHE A 568 -27.39 -27.38 21.82
CA PHE A 568 -28.63 -26.62 21.80
C PHE A 568 -29.90 -27.49 21.60
N GLY A 569 -29.81 -28.80 21.82
CA GLY A 569 -30.97 -29.70 21.77
C GLY A 569 -31.41 -30.10 20.36
N GLY A 570 -30.50 -30.10 19.38
CA GLY A 570 -30.79 -30.52 18.02
C GLY A 570 -31.55 -29.48 17.19
N VAL A 571 -31.38 -28.20 17.48
CA VAL A 571 -32.04 -27.11 16.75
C VAL A 571 -31.67 -27.12 15.25
N PRO A 572 -32.58 -26.68 14.35
CA PRO A 572 -32.26 -26.57 12.94
C PRO A 572 -30.99 -25.72 12.70
N ASP A 573 -30.13 -26.16 11.78
CA ASP A 573 -28.92 -25.42 11.36
C ASP A 573 -29.29 -24.18 10.53
N THR A 574 -29.84 -23.17 11.21
CA THR A 574 -30.30 -21.91 10.63
C THR A 574 -29.96 -20.77 11.59
N VAL A 575 -29.66 -19.60 11.03
CA VAL A 575 -29.30 -18.40 11.82
C VAL A 575 -30.39 -18.04 12.83
N GLU A 576 -31.66 -18.22 12.48
CA GLU A 576 -32.78 -17.88 13.35
C GLU A 576 -32.93 -18.84 14.53
N ALA A 577 -32.77 -20.15 14.30
CA ALA A 577 -32.85 -21.14 15.37
C ALA A 577 -31.67 -21.01 16.34
N MET A 578 -30.45 -20.80 15.83
CA MET A 578 -29.27 -20.54 16.67
C MET A 578 -29.42 -19.27 17.49
N ARG A 579 -29.87 -18.18 16.86
CA ARG A 579 -30.17 -16.92 17.57
C ARG A 579 -31.15 -17.13 18.71
N LYS A 580 -32.24 -17.87 18.46
CA LYS A 580 -33.24 -18.14 19.48
C LYS A 580 -32.66 -18.98 20.63
N ALA A 581 -31.92 -20.04 20.31
CA ALA A 581 -31.31 -20.92 21.31
C ALA A 581 -30.28 -20.19 22.19
N VAL A 582 -29.43 -19.34 21.61
CA VAL A 582 -28.49 -18.51 22.36
C VAL A 582 -29.21 -17.48 23.23
N ALA A 583 -30.28 -16.86 22.72
CA ALA A 583 -31.06 -15.86 23.46
C ALA A 583 -31.83 -16.43 24.66
N GLU A 584 -31.98 -17.76 24.79
CA GLU A 584 -32.57 -18.40 25.97
C GLU A 584 -31.64 -18.40 27.19
N TRP A 585 -30.32 -18.21 26.98
CA TRP A 585 -29.34 -18.10 28.06
C TRP A 585 -29.36 -16.71 28.68
N LYS A 586 -29.45 -16.67 30.02
CA LYS A 586 -29.55 -15.42 30.79
C LYS A 586 -28.23 -14.68 30.91
N ASP A 587 -27.12 -15.40 30.85
CA ASP A 587 -25.77 -14.91 31.06
C ASP A 587 -24.84 -15.51 30.01
N ALA A 588 -24.11 -14.66 29.28
CA ALA A 588 -23.19 -15.09 28.23
C ALA A 588 -21.97 -15.87 28.75
N GLU A 589 -21.48 -15.56 29.95
CA GLU A 589 -20.35 -16.27 30.58
C GLU A 589 -20.77 -17.64 31.11
N GLU A 590 -22.02 -17.77 31.56
CA GLU A 590 -22.61 -19.07 31.92
C GLU A 590 -22.68 -20.00 30.70
N LEU A 591 -23.13 -19.48 29.55
CA LEU A 591 -23.16 -20.22 28.29
C LEU A 591 -21.74 -20.61 27.82
N GLU A 592 -20.80 -19.67 27.84
CA GLU A 592 -19.39 -19.92 27.49
C GLU A 592 -18.81 -21.07 28.34
N SER A 593 -18.99 -20.99 29.67
CA SER A 593 -18.52 -22.00 30.62
C SER A 593 -19.18 -23.37 30.40
N ALA A 594 -20.50 -23.40 30.14
CA ALA A 594 -21.24 -24.65 29.93
C ALA A 594 -20.82 -25.38 28.64
N MET A 595 -20.53 -24.63 27.58
CA MET A 595 -20.02 -25.17 26.32
C MET A 595 -18.56 -25.62 26.45
N HIS A 596 -17.71 -24.84 27.13
CA HIS A 596 -16.32 -25.23 27.41
C HIS A 596 -16.22 -26.52 28.20
N ALA A 597 -17.11 -26.75 29.18
CA ALA A 597 -17.18 -27.99 29.94
C ALA A 597 -17.49 -29.23 29.06
N LYS A 598 -17.97 -29.04 27.83
CA LYS A 598 -18.14 -30.09 26.81
C LYS A 598 -17.05 -30.10 25.74
N GLY A 599 -15.99 -29.31 25.89
CA GLY A 599 -14.90 -29.17 24.92
C GLY A 599 -15.25 -28.35 23.68
N LEU A 600 -16.36 -27.60 23.69
CA LEU A 600 -16.80 -26.80 22.54
C LEU A 600 -16.08 -25.44 22.48
N ALA A 601 -15.72 -25.00 21.28
CA ALA A 601 -15.11 -23.70 21.05
C ALA A 601 -16.17 -22.58 20.96
N VAL A 602 -16.30 -21.79 22.03
CA VAL A 602 -17.15 -20.59 22.09
C VAL A 602 -16.42 -19.46 22.82
N SER A 603 -16.67 -18.20 22.47
CA SER A 603 -16.17 -17.06 23.25
C SER A 603 -17.21 -15.97 23.43
N VAL A 604 -17.28 -15.38 24.62
CA VAL A 604 -17.98 -14.10 24.83
C VAL A 604 -17.21 -13.00 24.07
N CYS A 605 -17.93 -12.19 23.31
CA CYS A 605 -17.40 -10.99 22.69
C CYS A 605 -17.14 -9.94 23.78
N ARG A 606 -15.87 -9.61 24.03
CA ARG A 606 -15.45 -8.69 25.08
C ARG A 606 -14.90 -7.40 24.49
N ASN A 607 -14.93 -6.32 25.25
CA ASN A 607 -14.10 -5.16 24.93
C ASN A 607 -12.69 -5.34 25.53
N PRO A 608 -11.69 -4.58 25.05
CA PRO A 608 -10.31 -4.70 25.53
C PRO A 608 -10.12 -4.46 27.04
N MET A 609 -10.93 -3.59 27.64
CA MET A 609 -10.86 -3.30 29.08
C MET A 609 -11.38 -4.47 29.91
N GLU A 610 -12.48 -5.10 29.46
CA GLU A 610 -12.99 -6.35 30.02
C GLU A 610 -11.92 -7.41 29.93
N TRP A 611 -11.44 -7.76 28.73
CA TRP A 611 -10.38 -8.78 28.54
C TRP A 611 -9.19 -8.57 29.49
N ARG A 612 -8.69 -7.33 29.60
CA ARG A 612 -7.55 -7.00 30.47
C ARG A 612 -7.82 -7.17 31.97
N ARG A 613 -9.07 -6.99 32.46
CA ARG A 613 -9.40 -7.24 33.87
C ARG A 613 -9.24 -8.71 34.25
N TRP A 614 -9.44 -9.61 33.29
CA TRP A 614 -9.27 -11.04 33.49
C TRP A 614 -7.79 -11.45 33.47
N CYS A 615 -6.92 -10.61 32.89
CA CYS A 615 -5.46 -10.75 32.95
C CYS A 615 -4.82 -10.14 34.24
N SER A 616 -5.57 -9.93 35.32
CA SER A 616 -5.14 -9.17 36.52
C SER A 616 -3.81 -9.68 37.15
N PRO A 617 -2.91 -8.77 37.58
CA PRO A 617 -1.61 -9.10 38.18
C PRO A 617 -1.66 -9.81 39.55
N THR A 618 -2.82 -9.89 40.22
CA THR A 618 -2.94 -10.51 41.56
C THR A 618 -2.81 -12.04 41.58
N GLU A 619 -2.85 -12.71 40.43
CA GLU A 619 -2.80 -14.18 40.33
C GLU A 619 -1.47 -14.71 39.75
N GLN A 620 -0.39 -13.92 39.78
CA GLN A 620 0.97 -14.35 39.42
C GLN A 620 1.62 -15.36 40.41
N PHE A 621 0.89 -15.87 41.41
CA PHE A 621 1.46 -16.72 42.45
C PHE A 621 1.54 -18.22 42.10
N VAL A 622 1.10 -18.66 40.92
CA VAL A 622 1.25 -20.04 40.49
C VAL A 622 1.66 -20.08 39.03
N ILE A 623 2.93 -19.77 38.75
CA ILE A 623 3.87 -20.52 37.92
C ILE A 623 5.10 -19.63 37.75
N ASN A 624 6.20 -20.12 38.32
CA ASN A 624 7.48 -19.43 38.46
C ASN A 624 8.23 -19.36 37.11
N PHE A 625 7.85 -18.42 36.24
CA PHE A 625 8.67 -18.07 35.08
C PHE A 625 9.30 -16.72 35.34
N SER A 626 10.61 -16.70 35.64
CA SER A 626 11.40 -15.47 35.68
C SER A 626 11.41 -14.86 34.27
N PRO A 627 10.75 -13.71 34.02
CA PRO A 627 11.10 -12.93 32.86
C PRO A 627 12.58 -12.54 32.98
N VAL A 628 13.30 -12.44 31.87
CA VAL A 628 14.53 -11.64 31.85
C VAL A 628 14.12 -10.19 32.15
N GLU A 629 14.12 -9.86 33.43
CA GLU A 629 13.85 -8.53 33.96
C GLU A 629 15.19 -7.79 33.99
N VAL A 630 15.55 -7.10 32.90
CA VAL A 630 16.66 -6.15 32.94
C VAL A 630 16.17 -4.93 33.72
N LYS A 631 16.49 -4.89 35.01
CA LYS A 631 16.32 -3.69 35.84
C LYS A 631 17.18 -2.56 35.29
N VAL A 632 16.60 -1.69 34.47
CA VAL A 632 17.22 -0.43 34.07
C VAL A 632 17.13 0.53 35.26
N ARG A 633 18.25 0.73 35.98
CA ARG A 633 18.41 1.95 36.77
C ARG A 633 18.60 3.10 35.79
N PHE A 634 17.62 4.00 35.70
CA PHE A 634 17.85 5.30 35.10
C PHE A 634 18.93 6.01 35.92
N LYS A 635 20.07 6.30 35.27
CA LYS A 635 21.04 7.24 35.83
C LYS A 635 20.47 8.62 35.49
N ASP A 636 19.86 9.27 36.48
CA ASP A 636 19.46 10.67 36.36
C ASP A 636 20.70 11.49 36.00
N SER A 637 20.73 12.01 34.78
CA SER A 637 21.68 13.02 34.34
C SER A 637 20.90 14.27 33.94
N GLY A 638 20.96 15.30 34.77
CA GLY A 638 20.65 16.68 34.42
C GLY A 638 19.25 17.14 34.80
N GLY A 639 19.16 18.01 35.81
CA GLY A 639 17.91 18.52 36.37
C GLY A 639 17.07 19.36 35.40
N GLY A 640 15.76 19.10 35.44
CA GLY A 640 14.70 19.96 34.93
C GLY A 640 13.43 19.68 35.71
N LYS A 641 12.82 20.72 36.29
CA LYS A 641 11.67 20.64 37.22
C LYS A 641 10.51 19.82 36.63
N ALA A 642 10.13 18.77 37.35
CA ALA A 642 9.01 17.90 37.03
C ALA A 642 7.67 18.65 37.08
N SER A 643 6.98 18.70 35.93
CA SER A 643 5.52 18.83 35.89
C SER A 643 4.92 17.49 36.31
N LYS A 644 4.15 17.49 37.41
CA LYS A 644 3.35 16.34 37.84
C LYS A 644 2.13 16.21 36.92
N SER A 645 2.18 15.33 35.92
CA SER A 645 0.99 14.84 35.22
C SER A 645 1.01 13.32 35.06
N GLY A 646 0.31 12.62 35.95
CA GLY A 646 -0.66 11.57 35.62
C GLY A 646 -0.25 10.25 34.93
N THR A 647 1.01 9.90 34.68
CA THR A 647 1.34 8.73 33.82
C THR A 647 1.91 7.48 34.50
N SER A 648 2.04 7.41 35.83
CA SER A 648 2.82 6.31 36.44
C SER A 648 2.06 5.01 36.76
N ARG A 649 0.73 4.95 36.68
CA ARG A 649 -0.03 3.71 36.97
C ARG A 649 -0.50 2.96 35.72
N SER A 650 -0.71 3.65 34.62
CA SER A 650 -1.08 3.03 33.35
C SER A 650 0.10 2.24 32.79
N ALA A 651 1.31 2.81 32.79
CA ALA A 651 2.56 2.20 32.32
C ALA A 651 2.93 0.85 32.97
N GLU A 652 2.67 0.67 34.28
CA GLU A 652 2.99 -0.56 35.02
C GLU A 652 2.06 -1.73 34.67
N MET A 653 0.83 -1.44 34.22
CA MET A 653 -0.13 -2.46 33.77
C MET A 653 0.18 -2.98 32.36
N PHE A 654 0.93 -2.22 31.55
CA PHE A 654 1.32 -2.61 30.17
C PHE A 654 2.37 -3.72 30.10
N VAL A 655 3.03 -4.05 31.21
CA VAL A 655 4.12 -5.06 31.26
C VAL A 655 3.61 -6.49 31.48
N ALA A 656 2.31 -6.66 31.81
CA ALA A 656 1.73 -7.97 32.14
C ALA A 656 1.37 -8.84 30.91
N ASN A 657 1.04 -8.23 29.76
CA ASN A 657 0.66 -8.96 28.54
C ASN A 657 1.83 -9.01 27.55
N LYS A 658 2.73 -9.97 27.73
CA LYS A 658 3.80 -10.24 26.77
C LYS A 658 3.24 -11.11 25.64
N SER A 659 3.29 -10.63 24.40
CA SER A 659 2.91 -11.40 23.21
C SER A 659 3.81 -12.60 22.96
N VAL A 660 5.02 -12.59 23.54
CA VAL A 660 5.99 -13.66 23.52
C VAL A 660 6.48 -13.91 24.96
N ALA A 661 6.39 -15.14 25.45
CA ALA A 661 7.01 -15.57 26.70
C ALA A 661 8.16 -16.54 26.40
N VAL A 662 9.35 -16.28 26.95
CA VAL A 662 10.55 -17.11 26.77
C VAL A 662 11.06 -17.53 28.14
N ALA A 663 11.22 -18.84 28.38
CA ALA A 663 11.78 -19.39 29.61
C ALA A 663 12.90 -20.37 29.29
N ALA A 664 14.02 -20.25 30.01
CA ALA A 664 15.08 -21.24 29.98
C ALA A 664 14.75 -22.40 30.93
N VAL A 665 14.86 -23.64 30.44
CA VAL A 665 14.71 -24.85 31.26
C VAL A 665 16.10 -25.28 31.70
N SER A 666 16.32 -25.55 32.99
CA SER A 666 17.62 -26.00 33.51
C SER A 666 17.79 -27.51 33.37
N PRO A 667 18.84 -28.01 32.68
CA PRO A 667 19.38 -29.33 32.97
C PRO A 667 20.90 -29.32 33.22
N GLY A 668 21.35 -30.15 34.16
CA GLY A 668 22.76 -30.32 34.55
C GLY A 668 23.52 -31.33 33.69
N ILE A 669 23.64 -31.08 32.37
CA ILE A 669 24.34 -31.98 31.42
C ILE A 669 25.49 -31.23 30.72
N SER A 670 26.62 -31.92 30.51
CA SER A 670 27.82 -31.40 29.84
C SER A 670 27.53 -30.90 28.41
N THR A 671 28.13 -29.75 28.06
CA THR A 671 27.95 -28.96 26.82
C THR A 671 28.80 -29.42 25.64
N ASP A 672 29.63 -30.46 25.78
CA ASP A 672 30.68 -30.81 24.81
C ASP A 672 30.17 -31.23 23.41
N ASN A 673 28.86 -31.46 23.23
CA ASN A 673 28.27 -31.95 21.97
C ASN A 673 27.12 -31.09 21.42
N VAL A 674 26.93 -29.85 21.89
CA VAL A 674 25.86 -28.99 21.35
C VAL A 674 26.25 -28.44 19.98
N ARG A 675 25.42 -28.73 18.96
CA ARG A 675 25.59 -28.20 17.60
C ARG A 675 25.44 -26.67 17.61
N VAL A 676 26.50 -25.97 17.21
CA VAL A 676 26.52 -24.51 17.02
C VAL A 676 26.25 -24.19 15.54
N LEU A 677 25.62 -23.06 15.26
CA LEU A 677 25.39 -22.62 13.87
C LEU A 677 26.72 -22.25 13.21
N CYS A 678 26.83 -22.50 11.91
CA CYS A 678 28.01 -22.17 11.12
C CYS A 678 28.30 -20.67 11.16
N THR A 679 29.57 -20.30 11.29
CA THR A 679 30.05 -18.90 11.26
C THR A 679 31.01 -18.67 10.09
N GLY A 680 31.15 -17.42 9.68
CA GLY A 680 32.10 -16.98 8.66
C GLY A 680 31.47 -16.69 7.29
N PRO A 681 32.31 -16.44 6.27
CA PRO A 681 31.87 -15.89 4.98
C PRO A 681 30.98 -16.81 4.15
N SER A 682 30.88 -18.10 4.49
CA SER A 682 30.02 -19.07 3.80
C SER A 682 28.55 -18.96 4.18
N VAL A 683 28.21 -18.21 5.23
CA VAL A 683 26.83 -17.94 5.65
C VAL A 683 26.23 -16.91 4.70
N THR A 684 25.32 -17.34 3.84
CA THR A 684 24.67 -16.49 2.83
C THR A 684 23.29 -15.98 3.24
N LYS A 685 22.65 -16.63 4.23
CA LYS A 685 21.38 -16.20 4.82
C LYS A 685 21.39 -16.40 6.34
N PRO A 686 20.57 -15.64 7.11
CA PRO A 686 20.55 -15.73 8.57
C PRO A 686 20.28 -17.14 9.10
N LEU A 687 19.45 -17.93 8.39
CA LEU A 687 19.00 -19.25 8.83
C LEU A 687 19.48 -20.41 7.94
N SER A 688 20.51 -20.23 7.10
CA SER A 688 20.93 -21.17 6.04
C SER A 688 21.28 -22.62 6.45
N ASP A 689 21.36 -22.91 7.75
CA ASP A 689 21.71 -24.20 8.36
C ASP A 689 20.84 -24.53 9.59
N VAL A 690 19.75 -23.79 9.80
CA VAL A 690 18.79 -24.02 10.88
C VAL A 690 17.81 -25.10 10.44
N LEU A 691 17.66 -26.16 11.25
CA LEU A 691 16.71 -27.24 11.02
C LEU A 691 15.50 -27.12 11.94
N VAL A 692 14.31 -27.05 11.35
CA VAL A 692 13.04 -26.88 12.05
C VAL A 692 12.14 -28.10 11.83
N LEU A 693 11.63 -28.67 12.91
CA LEU A 693 10.53 -29.64 12.88
C LEU A 693 9.23 -28.91 13.15
N ASP A 694 8.28 -29.01 12.23
CA ASP A 694 7.06 -28.21 12.23
C ASP A 694 5.81 -29.09 12.34
N PHE A 695 5.15 -29.05 13.51
CA PHE A 695 3.86 -29.67 13.79
C PHE A 695 2.71 -28.64 13.74
N SER A 696 2.78 -27.69 12.82
CA SER A 696 1.70 -26.71 12.64
C SER A 696 0.40 -27.33 12.13
N GLN A 697 -0.71 -27.00 12.78
CA GLN A 697 -2.08 -27.24 12.30
C GLN A 697 -2.94 -25.97 12.34
N LEU A 698 -2.59 -25.00 13.19
CA LEU A 698 -3.28 -23.71 13.28
C LEU A 698 -2.76 -22.74 12.21
N ALA A 699 -3.64 -21.89 11.65
CA ALA A 699 -3.28 -20.90 10.62
C ALA A 699 -2.06 -20.04 11.01
N GLY A 700 -1.99 -19.57 12.27
CA GLY A 700 -0.86 -18.78 12.76
C GLY A 700 0.45 -19.57 12.87
N SER A 701 0.37 -20.86 13.19
CA SER A 701 1.55 -21.73 13.31
C SER A 701 2.21 -21.98 11.94
N HIS A 702 1.41 -22.14 10.88
CA HIS A 702 1.97 -22.34 9.53
C HIS A 702 2.79 -21.14 9.05
N THR A 703 2.39 -19.91 9.40
CA THR A 703 3.13 -18.69 9.06
C THR A 703 4.50 -18.64 9.73
N VAL A 704 4.68 -19.22 10.93
CA VAL A 704 5.99 -19.29 11.60
C VAL A 704 7.00 -20.00 10.70
N GLY A 705 6.72 -21.25 10.34
CA GLY A 705 7.61 -22.05 9.51
C GLY A 705 7.86 -21.39 8.14
N ARG A 706 6.84 -20.74 7.56
CA ARG A 706 6.99 -19.99 6.31
C ARG A 706 8.01 -18.87 6.43
N SER A 707 7.90 -18.05 7.47
CA SER A 707 8.82 -16.94 7.71
C SER A 707 10.26 -17.43 7.86
N LEU A 708 10.47 -18.57 8.53
CA LEU A 708 11.81 -19.15 8.68
C LEU A 708 12.38 -19.65 7.34
N VAL A 709 11.56 -20.27 6.48
CA VAL A 709 11.97 -20.67 5.11
C VAL A 709 12.42 -19.46 4.30
N ASP A 710 11.67 -18.35 4.34
CA ASP A 710 12.00 -17.14 3.56
C ASP A 710 13.39 -16.57 3.93
N HIS A 711 13.86 -16.81 5.16
CA HIS A 711 15.20 -16.44 5.66
C HIS A 711 16.25 -17.58 5.57
N GLY A 712 15.92 -18.70 4.92
CA GLY A 712 16.87 -19.77 4.58
C GLY A 712 16.84 -21.02 5.46
N ALA A 713 15.91 -21.13 6.41
CA ALA A 713 15.81 -22.33 7.25
C ALA A 713 15.35 -23.56 6.46
N THR A 714 15.83 -24.74 6.87
CA THR A 714 15.27 -26.02 6.42
C THR A 714 14.11 -26.39 7.33
N VAL A 715 12.89 -26.33 6.81
CA VAL A 715 11.67 -26.62 7.60
C VAL A 715 11.05 -27.92 7.12
N ILE A 716 10.95 -28.89 8.03
CA ILE A 716 10.33 -30.19 7.81
C ILE A 716 8.97 -30.19 8.52
N GLN A 717 7.89 -30.15 7.74
CA GLN A 717 6.54 -30.35 8.24
C GLN A 717 6.32 -31.83 8.54
N VAL A 718 6.03 -32.16 9.79
CA VAL A 718 5.75 -33.54 10.21
C VAL A 718 4.24 -33.77 10.18
N ILE A 719 3.81 -34.76 9.41
CA ILE A 719 2.40 -35.18 9.32
C ILE A 719 2.23 -36.63 9.79
N PHE A 720 1.08 -36.95 10.38
CA PHE A 720 0.80 -38.30 10.88
C PHE A 720 0.38 -39.24 9.76
N ASP A 721 0.73 -40.53 9.89
CA ASP A 721 0.31 -41.57 8.94
C ASP A 721 -1.21 -41.55 8.74
N GLY A 722 -1.64 -41.56 7.48
CA GLY A 722 -3.05 -41.54 7.08
C GLY A 722 -3.64 -40.17 6.78
N THR A 723 -3.01 -39.06 7.22
CA THR A 723 -3.46 -37.68 6.92
C THR A 723 -2.92 -37.14 5.59
N ALA A 724 -1.98 -37.83 4.96
CA ALA A 724 -1.37 -37.43 3.69
C ALA A 724 -2.37 -37.32 2.51
N GLY A 725 -3.51 -38.01 2.61
CA GLY A 725 -4.60 -37.95 1.64
C GLY A 725 -5.68 -36.90 1.95
N GLU A 726 -5.60 -36.21 3.09
CA GLU A 726 -6.59 -35.19 3.46
C GLU A 726 -6.44 -33.92 2.62
N LYS A 727 -7.59 -33.32 2.33
CA LYS A 727 -7.67 -32.16 1.43
C LYS A 727 -7.19 -30.91 2.16
N ARG A 728 -5.94 -30.51 1.91
CA ARG A 728 -5.37 -29.30 2.49
C ARG A 728 -6.07 -28.04 2.01
N SER A 729 -6.24 -27.08 2.91
CA SER A 729 -6.78 -25.77 2.57
C SER A 729 -5.80 -24.98 1.70
N GLU A 730 -6.31 -24.03 0.90
CA GLU A 730 -5.42 -23.16 0.10
C GLU A 730 -4.50 -22.30 0.98
N GLU A 731 -4.94 -21.94 2.19
CA GLU A 731 -4.15 -21.22 3.19
C GLU A 731 -2.97 -22.05 3.70
N GLU A 732 -3.22 -23.33 3.99
CA GLU A 732 -2.16 -24.29 4.34
C GLU A 732 -1.16 -24.46 3.21
N LEU A 733 -1.60 -24.50 1.94
CA LEU A 733 -0.68 -24.60 0.80
C LEU A 733 0.23 -23.38 0.67
N VAL A 734 -0.29 -22.18 0.93
CA VAL A 734 0.49 -20.93 0.94
C VAL A 734 1.49 -20.91 2.07
N ALA A 735 1.02 -21.21 3.28
CA ALA A 735 1.82 -21.13 4.48
C ALA A 735 2.81 -22.31 4.60
N ASN A 736 2.60 -23.42 3.88
CA ASN A 736 3.54 -24.54 3.83
C ASN A 736 4.43 -24.54 2.56
N ALA A 737 4.29 -23.55 1.67
CA ALA A 737 5.16 -23.46 0.51
C ALA A 737 6.64 -23.38 0.97
N GLY A 738 7.52 -24.15 0.32
CA GLY A 738 8.95 -24.22 0.64
C GLY A 738 9.31 -25.11 1.83
N LYS A 739 8.34 -25.71 2.52
CA LYS A 739 8.58 -26.75 3.54
C LYS A 739 8.67 -28.13 2.87
N THR A 740 9.46 -29.03 3.45
CA THR A 740 9.49 -30.44 3.07
C THR A 740 8.55 -31.22 3.97
N ILE A 741 7.79 -32.17 3.43
CA ILE A 741 6.85 -32.98 4.21
C ILE A 741 7.52 -34.29 4.63
N LEU A 742 7.36 -34.65 5.90
CA LEU A 742 7.76 -35.94 6.47
C LEU A 742 6.55 -36.62 7.10
N GLU A 743 6.17 -37.78 6.58
CA GLU A 743 5.19 -38.67 7.22
C GLU A 743 5.86 -39.45 8.35
N LEU A 744 5.29 -39.34 9.56
CA LEU A 744 5.79 -39.99 10.76
C LEU A 744 4.66 -40.31 11.74
N ASP A 745 4.41 -41.59 11.98
CA ASP A 745 3.53 -42.06 13.05
C ASP A 745 4.25 -42.07 14.41
N ILE A 746 4.04 -41.03 15.23
CA ILE A 746 4.63 -40.98 16.59
C ILE A 746 3.87 -41.84 17.61
N THR A 747 2.80 -42.54 17.23
CA THR A 747 2.09 -43.47 18.14
C THR A 747 2.79 -44.82 18.24
N SER A 748 3.50 -45.24 17.18
CA SER A 748 4.34 -46.43 17.18
C SER A 748 5.68 -46.22 17.90
N GLU A 749 6.21 -47.25 18.57
CA GLU A 749 7.53 -47.21 19.20
C GLU A 749 8.66 -46.91 18.20
N ALA A 750 8.56 -47.41 16.97
CA ALA A 750 9.52 -47.13 15.91
C ALA A 750 9.49 -45.65 15.48
N GLY A 751 8.30 -45.06 15.35
CA GLY A 751 8.14 -43.66 15.02
C GLY A 751 8.56 -42.73 16.15
N LYS A 752 8.28 -43.09 17.41
CA LYS A 752 8.83 -42.37 18.59
C LYS A 752 10.35 -42.36 18.59
N ALA A 753 10.98 -43.51 18.36
CA ALA A 753 12.43 -43.62 18.29
C ALA A 753 13.02 -42.81 17.13
N ARG A 754 12.33 -42.76 15.98
CA ARG A 754 12.72 -41.91 14.85
C ARG A 754 12.55 -40.43 15.16
N PHE A 755 11.49 -40.04 15.87
CA PHE A 755 11.26 -38.66 16.25
C PHE A 755 12.33 -38.16 17.23
N TRP A 756 12.72 -38.95 18.24
CA TRP A 756 13.84 -38.60 19.13
C TRP A 756 15.15 -38.37 18.38
N LYS A 757 15.44 -39.17 17.34
CA LYS A 757 16.63 -38.94 16.49
C LYS A 757 16.56 -37.63 15.72
N LEU A 758 15.36 -37.22 15.28
CA LEU A 758 15.16 -35.94 14.61
C LEU A 758 15.32 -34.78 15.60
N LEU A 759 14.73 -34.87 16.80
CA LEU A 759 14.88 -33.87 17.86
C LEU A 759 16.34 -33.66 18.26
N ALA A 760 17.14 -34.72 18.28
CA ALA A 760 18.57 -34.64 18.60
C ALA A 760 19.39 -33.79 17.62
N VAL A 761 18.93 -33.64 16.36
CA VAL A 761 19.64 -32.85 15.33
C VAL A 761 18.96 -31.54 14.97
N ALA A 762 17.68 -31.38 15.34
CA ALA A 762 16.90 -30.18 15.09
C ALA A 762 17.33 -29.02 15.99
N ASP A 763 17.16 -27.81 15.48
CA ASP A 763 17.37 -26.57 16.22
C ASP A 763 16.07 -26.06 16.85
N VAL A 764 14.95 -26.33 16.19
CA VAL A 764 13.64 -25.81 16.55
C VAL A 764 12.58 -26.89 16.42
N LEU A 765 11.65 -26.94 17.38
CA LEU A 765 10.39 -27.65 17.30
C LEU A 765 9.25 -26.65 17.41
N ILE A 766 8.38 -26.58 16.41
CA ILE A 766 7.14 -25.81 16.43
C ILE A 766 6.00 -26.76 16.78
N ASP A 767 5.39 -26.58 17.94
CA ASP A 767 4.14 -27.22 18.33
C ASP A 767 2.97 -26.25 18.12
N GLY A 768 2.27 -26.42 17.01
CA GLY A 768 1.04 -25.69 16.69
C GLY A 768 -0.19 -26.59 16.71
N ARG A 769 -0.12 -27.72 17.43
CA ARG A 769 -1.23 -28.65 17.60
C ARG A 769 -1.93 -28.42 18.92
N SER A 770 -3.17 -28.84 18.94
CA SER A 770 -4.09 -28.58 20.05
C SER A 770 -4.74 -29.86 20.60
N ASP A 771 -4.38 -30.99 20.03
CA ASP A 771 -4.80 -32.33 20.47
C ASP A 771 -3.83 -32.94 21.49
N ASP A 772 -2.81 -32.19 21.91
CA ASP A 772 -1.73 -32.60 22.82
C ASP A 772 -1.06 -33.91 22.39
N ILE A 773 -0.99 -34.18 21.08
CA ILE A 773 -0.48 -35.46 20.57
C ILE A 773 0.98 -35.69 20.96
N LEU A 774 1.80 -34.64 21.03
CA LEU A 774 3.18 -34.74 21.49
C LEU A 774 3.22 -35.18 22.96
N GLU A 775 2.42 -34.55 23.82
CA GLU A 775 2.35 -34.88 25.24
C GLU A 775 1.85 -36.32 25.47
N LYS A 776 0.74 -36.70 24.82
CA LYS A 776 0.12 -38.03 24.89
C LYS A 776 1.06 -39.16 24.45
N ASN A 777 2.04 -38.86 23.59
CA ASN A 777 3.00 -39.83 23.08
C ASN A 777 4.39 -39.75 23.74
N GLY A 778 4.52 -39.03 24.87
CA GLY A 778 5.73 -39.03 25.71
C GLY A 778 6.73 -37.89 25.42
N PHE A 779 6.36 -36.92 24.57
CA PHE A 779 7.16 -35.77 24.19
C PHE A 779 6.74 -34.50 24.95
N ARG A 780 6.61 -34.61 26.27
CA ARG A 780 6.36 -33.46 27.16
C ARG A 780 7.48 -32.43 27.02
N ILE A 781 7.14 -31.15 27.08
CA ILE A 781 8.08 -30.04 26.88
C ILE A 781 9.32 -30.18 27.77
N GLU A 782 9.13 -30.47 29.06
CA GLU A 782 10.24 -30.62 30.02
C GLU A 782 11.15 -31.79 29.65
N HIS A 783 10.55 -32.90 29.21
CA HIS A 783 11.31 -34.10 28.82
C HIS A 783 12.08 -33.85 27.52
N VAL A 784 11.47 -33.17 26.54
CA VAL A 784 12.12 -32.81 25.27
C VAL A 784 13.30 -31.87 25.52
N LEU A 785 13.12 -30.79 26.30
CA LEU A 785 14.18 -29.81 26.56
C LEU A 785 15.26 -30.35 27.50
N THR A 786 14.95 -31.31 28.37
CA THR A 786 15.98 -32.01 29.18
C THR A 786 16.82 -32.94 28.32
N THR A 787 16.20 -33.67 27.38
CA THR A 787 16.91 -34.60 26.48
C THR A 787 17.65 -33.87 25.35
N CYS A 788 17.11 -32.75 24.88
CA CYS A 788 17.66 -31.94 23.79
C CYS A 788 17.82 -30.48 24.25
N PRO A 789 18.84 -30.17 25.08
CA PRO A 789 19.03 -28.84 25.66
C PRO A 789 19.41 -27.76 24.64
N GLN A 790 19.74 -28.12 23.40
CA GLN A 790 19.98 -27.19 22.31
C GLN A 790 18.70 -26.70 21.62
N LEU A 791 17.58 -27.36 21.86
CA LEU A 791 16.34 -27.17 21.12
C LEU A 791 15.61 -25.91 21.60
N ILE A 792 15.02 -25.20 20.64
CA ILE A 792 14.02 -24.17 20.90
C ILE A 792 12.65 -24.78 20.64
N TYR A 793 11.83 -24.87 21.69
CA TYR A 793 10.46 -25.35 21.62
C TYR A 793 9.52 -24.14 21.54
N LEU A 794 8.82 -23.95 20.42
CA LEU A 794 7.79 -22.92 20.26
C LEU A 794 6.39 -23.55 20.35
N GLU A 795 5.61 -23.18 21.36
CA GLU A 795 4.17 -23.47 21.42
C GLU A 795 3.39 -22.32 20.75
N VAL A 796 2.46 -22.66 19.85
CA VAL A 796 1.55 -21.72 19.18
C VAL A 796 0.12 -22.13 19.47
N SER A 797 -0.66 -21.24 20.10
CA SER A 797 -2.03 -21.52 20.54
C SER A 797 -3.02 -20.40 20.20
N CYS A 798 -4.32 -20.65 20.41
CA CYS A 798 -5.31 -19.56 20.38
C CYS A 798 -5.30 -18.73 21.68
N PHE A 799 -5.26 -19.42 22.82
CA PHE A 799 -5.30 -18.85 24.17
C PHE A 799 -4.00 -19.12 24.94
N ASP A 800 -3.65 -18.24 25.89
CA ASP A 800 -2.52 -18.48 26.80
C ASP A 800 -3.00 -19.23 28.06
N LEU A 801 -2.19 -20.19 28.54
CA LEU A 801 -2.45 -21.07 29.69
C LEU A 801 -2.61 -20.32 31.03
N THR A 802 -2.28 -19.03 31.05
CA THR A 802 -2.41 -18.16 32.23
C THR A 802 -3.86 -17.69 32.48
N HIS A 803 -4.79 -17.96 31.57
CA HIS A 803 -6.19 -17.57 31.71
C HIS A 803 -7.05 -18.74 32.22
N ARG A 804 -7.58 -18.63 33.44
CA ARG A 804 -8.26 -19.73 34.18
C ARG A 804 -9.40 -20.43 33.43
N ILE A 805 -10.17 -19.71 32.60
CA ILE A 805 -11.28 -20.26 31.81
C ILE A 805 -10.80 -20.95 30.52
N PHE A 806 -9.69 -20.48 29.93
CA PHE A 806 -9.21 -20.96 28.63
C PHE A 806 -7.96 -21.84 28.74
N ALA A 807 -7.48 -22.13 29.95
CA ALA A 807 -6.30 -22.95 30.18
C ALA A 807 -6.41 -24.36 29.59
N GLU A 808 -7.63 -24.89 29.49
CA GLU A 808 -7.92 -26.20 28.87
C GLU A 808 -8.28 -26.10 27.37
N LEU A 809 -8.42 -24.88 26.83
CA LEU A 809 -8.76 -24.61 25.43
C LEU A 809 -7.54 -24.03 24.72
N LYS A 810 -6.72 -24.90 24.12
CA LYS A 810 -5.62 -24.47 23.24
C LYS A 810 -6.11 -24.04 21.84
N ASN A 811 -7.36 -24.36 21.51
CA ASN A 811 -7.98 -24.22 20.19
C ASN A 811 -8.89 -23.00 20.03
N GLY A 812 -8.83 -22.40 18.85
CA GLY A 812 -9.80 -21.40 18.41
C GLY A 812 -9.35 -20.71 17.11
N PRO A 813 -10.29 -20.32 16.24
CA PRO A 813 -9.99 -19.58 15.02
C PRO A 813 -9.61 -18.14 15.35
N GLU A 814 -9.10 -17.44 14.34
CA GLU A 814 -8.66 -16.05 14.50
C GLU A 814 -9.80 -15.12 14.96
N GLU A 815 -11.00 -15.29 14.42
CA GLU A 815 -12.18 -14.49 14.75
C GLU A 815 -12.53 -14.60 16.24
N MET A 816 -12.42 -15.79 16.80
CA MET A 816 -12.66 -16.04 18.22
C MET A 816 -11.65 -15.27 19.07
N ALA A 817 -10.37 -15.27 18.68
CA ALA A 817 -9.32 -14.52 19.38
C ALA A 817 -9.53 -13.01 19.28
N ASN A 818 -9.90 -12.51 18.08
CA ASN A 818 -10.15 -11.09 17.83
C ASN A 818 -11.33 -10.56 18.66
N LEU A 819 -12.43 -11.33 18.74
CA LEU A 819 -13.62 -10.99 19.52
C LEU A 819 -13.41 -11.15 21.03
N CYS A 820 -12.65 -12.17 21.45
CA CYS A 820 -12.37 -12.43 22.86
C CYS A 820 -11.41 -11.39 23.45
N ALA A 821 -10.36 -11.02 22.71
CA ALA A 821 -9.40 -9.99 23.13
C ALA A 821 -9.89 -8.55 22.91
N GLY A 822 -11.04 -8.39 22.26
CA GLY A 822 -11.64 -7.08 21.95
C GLY A 822 -10.92 -6.30 20.85
N LEU A 823 -10.16 -6.95 19.98
CA LEU A 823 -9.59 -6.29 18.79
C LEU A 823 -10.71 -5.81 17.85
N THR A 824 -11.78 -6.60 17.72
CA THR A 824 -12.91 -6.32 16.81
C THR A 824 -14.25 -6.45 17.52
N GLY A 825 -15.27 -5.80 16.96
CA GLY A 825 -16.65 -5.93 17.40
C GLY A 825 -17.38 -7.10 16.71
N GLN A 826 -18.46 -7.57 17.32
CA GLN A 826 -19.32 -8.61 16.75
C GLN A 826 -19.85 -8.30 15.34
N ASP A 827 -19.99 -7.02 14.99
CA ASP A 827 -20.53 -6.58 13.71
C ASP A 827 -19.43 -6.43 12.65
N ASP A 828 -18.15 -6.41 13.06
CA ASP A 828 -17.02 -6.34 12.13
C ASP A 828 -16.84 -7.63 11.35
N VAL A 829 -17.18 -8.78 11.93
CA VAL A 829 -17.11 -10.09 11.25
C VAL A 829 -18.05 -10.18 10.04
N LYS A 830 -19.01 -9.26 9.91
CA LYS A 830 -19.92 -9.15 8.76
C LYS A 830 -19.32 -8.34 7.62
N LEU A 831 -18.31 -7.51 7.88
CA LEU A 831 -17.64 -6.71 6.88
C LEU A 831 -16.76 -7.61 6.02
N VAL A 832 -16.86 -7.46 4.71
CA VAL A 832 -16.00 -8.21 3.79
C VAL A 832 -14.55 -7.79 4.03
N GLY A 833 -14.28 -6.50 4.22
CA GLY A 833 -12.93 -6.00 4.54
C GLY A 833 -12.25 -6.73 5.70
N HIS A 834 -13.01 -7.06 6.76
CA HIS A 834 -12.51 -7.84 7.90
C HIS A 834 -12.22 -9.30 7.51
N GLN A 835 -13.16 -9.95 6.84
CA GLN A 835 -13.03 -11.34 6.42
C GLN A 835 -11.91 -11.55 5.40
N LEU A 836 -11.45 -10.48 4.74
CA LEU A 836 -10.35 -10.57 3.79
C LEU A 836 -8.98 -10.67 4.45
N THR A 837 -8.84 -10.22 5.69
CA THR A 837 -7.54 -10.05 6.36
C THR A 837 -7.31 -11.14 7.39
N SER A 838 -6.14 -11.80 7.36
CA SER A 838 -5.64 -12.54 8.53
C SER A 838 -4.95 -11.55 9.47
N GLN A 839 -5.74 -10.96 10.36
CA GLN A 839 -5.31 -9.87 11.24
C GLN A 839 -4.29 -10.34 12.26
N THR A 840 -4.64 -11.40 13.00
CA THR A 840 -3.85 -11.87 14.14
C THR A 840 -3.17 -13.20 13.88
N ALA A 841 -3.63 -14.06 12.97
CA ALA A 841 -2.93 -15.32 12.69
C ALA A 841 -1.61 -15.08 11.96
N ALA A 842 -1.59 -14.29 10.88
CA ALA A 842 -0.34 -13.92 10.21
C ALA A 842 0.64 -13.22 11.17
N THR A 843 0.16 -12.22 11.93
CA THR A 843 0.97 -11.48 12.90
C THR A 843 1.52 -12.37 14.01
N THR A 844 0.73 -13.35 14.50
CA THR A 844 1.19 -14.36 15.47
C THR A 844 2.30 -15.21 14.91
N GLY A 845 2.21 -15.59 13.62
CA GLY A 845 3.28 -16.29 12.93
C GLY A 845 4.58 -15.50 12.87
N PHE A 846 4.50 -14.20 12.56
CA PHE A 846 5.68 -13.32 12.56
C PHE A 846 6.31 -13.19 13.95
N LEU A 847 5.48 -13.06 15.00
CA LEU A 847 5.95 -13.02 16.39
C LEU A 847 6.56 -14.34 16.85
N GLY A 848 6.00 -15.49 16.43
CA GLY A 848 6.57 -16.81 16.69
C GLY A 848 7.92 -17.00 16.01
N ALA A 849 8.06 -16.57 14.76
CA ALA A 849 9.34 -16.58 14.05
C ALA A 849 10.36 -15.65 14.75
N TYR A 850 9.93 -14.44 15.16
CA TYR A 850 10.76 -13.51 15.92
C TYR A 850 11.25 -14.14 17.25
N ALA A 851 10.37 -14.83 17.97
CA ALA A 851 10.72 -15.52 19.21
C ALA A 851 11.80 -16.59 19.00
N ILE A 852 11.63 -17.42 17.96
CA ILE A 852 12.60 -18.44 17.57
C ILE A 852 13.95 -17.82 17.24
N VAL A 853 13.98 -16.80 16.37
CA VAL A 853 15.24 -16.18 15.94
C VAL A 853 15.94 -15.48 17.10
N THR A 854 15.20 -14.83 17.98
CA THR A 854 15.75 -14.23 19.21
C THR A 854 16.39 -15.28 20.12
N ALA A 855 15.74 -16.44 20.29
CA ALA A 855 16.29 -17.56 21.05
C ALA A 855 17.53 -18.16 20.35
N LEU A 856 17.55 -18.23 19.02
CA LEU A 856 18.75 -18.63 18.25
C LEU A 856 19.92 -17.65 18.47
N CYS A 857 19.66 -16.33 18.50
CA CYS A 857 20.68 -15.34 18.83
C CYS A 857 21.25 -15.53 20.23
N GLN A 858 20.40 -15.79 21.23
CA GLN A 858 20.85 -16.07 22.60
C GLN A 858 21.70 -17.34 22.64
N ARG A 859 21.23 -18.42 22.02
CA ARG A 859 21.96 -19.69 21.92
C ARG A 859 23.33 -19.51 21.25
N GLN A 860 23.37 -18.77 20.14
CA GLN A 860 24.62 -18.48 19.41
C GLN A 860 25.58 -17.64 20.24
N LEU A 861 25.07 -16.63 20.96
CA LEU A 861 25.90 -15.80 21.83
C LEU A 861 26.49 -16.60 22.99
N SER A 862 25.69 -17.45 23.64
CA SER A 862 26.17 -18.34 24.70
C SER A 862 27.21 -19.33 24.17
N ALA A 863 27.02 -19.88 22.97
CA ALA A 863 28.00 -20.75 22.32
C ALA A 863 29.35 -20.02 22.09
N VAL A 864 29.32 -18.80 21.55
CA VAL A 864 30.53 -17.98 21.31
C VAL A 864 31.23 -17.60 22.63
N ARG A 865 30.48 -17.44 23.72
CA ARG A 865 31.02 -17.12 25.05
C ARG A 865 31.46 -18.34 25.87
N HIS A 866 31.29 -19.55 25.32
CA HIS A 866 31.48 -20.81 26.06
C HIS A 866 30.63 -20.88 27.34
N GLU A 867 29.44 -20.29 27.32
CA GLU A 867 28.44 -20.37 28.39
C GLU A 867 27.57 -21.62 28.23
N GLN A 868 26.90 -22.04 29.32
CA GLN A 868 26.01 -23.18 29.27
C GLN A 868 24.80 -22.88 28.37
N ILE A 869 24.58 -23.73 27.37
CA ILE A 869 23.39 -23.67 26.51
C ILE A 869 22.24 -24.39 27.21
N GLN A 870 21.09 -23.73 27.27
CA GLN A 870 19.86 -24.25 27.87
C GLN A 870 18.74 -24.30 26.83
N GLY A 871 17.85 -25.27 27.01
CA GLY A 871 16.66 -25.42 26.18
C GLY A 871 15.75 -24.21 26.40
N VAL A 872 15.20 -23.69 25.30
CA VAL A 872 14.33 -22.52 25.35
C VAL A 872 12.91 -22.94 25.06
N HIS A 873 11.99 -22.61 25.96
CA HIS A 873 10.56 -22.69 25.71
C HIS A 873 10.02 -21.30 25.38
N ALA A 874 9.50 -21.13 24.17
CA ALA A 874 8.84 -19.92 23.69
C ALA A 874 7.34 -20.18 23.48
N ARG A 875 6.50 -19.18 23.74
CA ARG A 875 5.05 -19.26 23.52
C ARG A 875 4.50 -18.02 22.84
N VAL A 876 3.58 -18.22 21.90
CA VAL A 876 2.79 -17.17 21.25
C VAL A 876 1.32 -17.59 21.14
N SER A 877 0.39 -16.65 21.32
CA SER A 877 -1.04 -16.93 21.20
C SER A 877 -1.79 -15.88 20.39
N LEU A 878 -2.86 -16.29 19.69
CA LEU A 878 -3.70 -15.39 18.90
C LEU A 878 -4.30 -14.27 19.77
N CYS A 879 -4.81 -14.59 20.97
CA CYS A 879 -5.41 -13.60 21.87
C CYS A 879 -4.37 -12.58 22.40
N ASN A 880 -3.16 -13.02 22.71
CA ASN A 880 -2.09 -12.10 23.13
C ASN A 880 -1.65 -11.21 21.96
N THR A 881 -1.59 -11.76 20.74
CA THR A 881 -1.32 -10.97 19.53
C THR A 881 -2.44 -9.97 19.23
N ALA A 882 -3.71 -10.35 19.41
CA ALA A 882 -4.86 -9.46 19.25
C ALA A 882 -4.79 -8.30 20.27
N THR A 883 -4.52 -8.63 21.52
CA THR A 883 -4.33 -7.65 22.61
C THR A 883 -3.17 -6.71 22.30
N TRP A 884 -2.03 -7.25 21.85
CA TRP A 884 -0.86 -6.45 21.47
C TRP A 884 -1.13 -5.55 20.26
N THR A 885 -1.78 -6.07 19.22
CA THR A 885 -2.16 -5.33 18.02
C THR A 885 -3.08 -4.17 18.34
N SER A 886 -4.03 -4.34 19.27
CA SER A 886 -4.97 -3.29 19.66
C SER A 886 -4.29 -2.03 20.23
N GLN A 887 -3.06 -2.16 20.77
CA GLN A 887 -2.30 -1.04 21.33
C GLN A 887 -1.89 0.01 20.28
N PHE A 888 -1.89 -0.32 18.99
CA PHE A 888 -1.49 0.60 17.92
C PHE A 888 -2.61 1.58 17.50
N GLY A 889 -3.80 1.47 18.08
CA GLY A 889 -4.93 2.37 17.89
C GLY A 889 -5.64 2.23 16.54
N ALA A 890 -6.97 2.20 16.56
CA ALA A 890 -7.79 2.16 15.33
C ALA A 890 -8.01 3.57 14.77
N GLU A 891 -7.95 3.72 13.45
CA GLU A 891 -8.10 4.99 12.74
C GLU A 891 -9.04 4.83 11.54
N VAL A 892 -10.11 5.61 11.48
CA VAL A 892 -11.03 5.60 10.34
C VAL A 892 -10.42 6.37 9.17
N PRO A 893 -10.18 5.72 8.01
CA PRO A 893 -9.72 6.42 6.82
C PRO A 893 -10.81 7.34 6.27
N GLY A 894 -10.41 8.47 5.68
CA GLY A 894 -11.35 9.29 4.90
C GLY A 894 -11.87 8.52 3.68
N VAL A 895 -13.08 8.83 3.20
CA VAL A 895 -13.73 8.08 2.10
C VAL A 895 -12.86 7.98 0.83
N GLY A 896 -12.14 9.07 0.48
CA GLY A 896 -11.23 9.08 -0.66
C GLY A 896 -10.04 8.14 -0.46
N GLU A 897 -9.47 8.12 0.75
CA GLU A 897 -8.40 7.22 1.13
C GLU A 897 -8.89 5.76 1.14
N TYR A 898 -10.05 5.48 1.74
CA TYR A 898 -10.64 4.14 1.76
C TYR A 898 -10.83 3.59 0.34
N ILE A 899 -11.38 4.39 -0.58
CA ILE A 899 -11.53 4.00 -1.99
C ILE A 899 -10.16 3.69 -2.62
N GLN A 900 -9.12 4.47 -2.30
CA GLN A 900 -7.76 4.19 -2.76
C GLN A 900 -7.22 2.88 -2.19
N ARG A 901 -7.37 2.62 -0.89
CA ARG A 901 -6.96 1.37 -0.23
C ARG A 901 -7.60 0.15 -0.91
N VAL A 902 -8.94 0.17 -1.05
CA VAL A 902 -9.69 -0.88 -1.77
C VAL A 902 -9.17 -1.03 -3.19
N SER A 903 -8.92 0.08 -3.90
CA SER A 903 -8.45 0.01 -5.28
C SER A 903 -7.06 -0.62 -5.40
N ARG A 904 -6.14 -0.25 -4.50
CA ARG A 904 -4.82 -0.87 -4.41
C ARG A 904 -4.95 -2.37 -4.13
N LEU A 905 -5.72 -2.78 -3.11
CA LEU A 905 -5.95 -4.18 -2.78
C LEU A 905 -6.39 -5.02 -3.98
N ILE A 906 -7.34 -4.50 -4.76
CA ILE A 906 -7.92 -5.24 -5.88
C ILE A 906 -7.03 -5.23 -7.13
N TRP A 907 -6.25 -4.16 -7.39
CA TRP A 907 -5.57 -3.96 -8.68
C TRP A 907 -4.07 -3.62 -8.64
N GLY A 908 -3.52 -3.20 -7.50
CA GLY A 908 -2.26 -2.46 -7.41
C GLY A 908 -0.97 -3.30 -7.37
N PHE A 909 -1.03 -4.62 -7.23
CA PHE A 909 0.15 -5.37 -6.77
C PHE A 909 0.78 -6.30 -7.80
N ARG A 910 2.12 -6.20 -7.89
CA ARG A 910 2.96 -7.08 -8.67
C ARG A 910 3.00 -8.45 -8.01
N ARG A 911 2.65 -9.48 -8.78
CA ARG A 911 2.79 -10.88 -8.39
C ARG A 911 4.10 -11.41 -8.93
N VAL A 912 4.78 -12.23 -8.15
CA VAL A 912 5.81 -13.10 -8.70
C VAL A 912 5.07 -14.25 -9.38
N GLU A 913 5.12 -14.29 -10.70
CA GLU A 913 4.55 -15.37 -11.51
C GLU A 913 5.68 -16.31 -11.94
N THR A 914 5.62 -17.57 -11.51
CA THR A 914 6.40 -18.66 -12.09
C THR A 914 5.55 -19.42 -13.11
N GLU A 915 6.15 -20.33 -13.88
CA GLU A 915 5.40 -21.18 -14.83
C GLU A 915 4.27 -21.98 -14.16
N HIS A 916 4.31 -22.15 -12.83
CA HIS A 916 3.40 -23.01 -12.08
C HIS A 916 2.66 -22.32 -10.92
N ARG A 917 3.14 -21.20 -10.35
CA ARG A 917 2.54 -20.55 -9.17
C ARG A 917 2.60 -19.02 -9.24
N ALA A 918 1.66 -18.35 -8.57
CA ALA A 918 1.71 -16.90 -8.34
C ALA A 918 1.64 -16.59 -6.84
N PHE A 919 2.51 -15.69 -6.34
CA PHE A 919 2.55 -15.27 -4.93
C PHE A 919 3.06 -13.83 -4.76
N LEU A 920 2.84 -13.24 -3.59
CA LEU A 920 3.43 -11.94 -3.20
C LEU A 920 4.90 -12.11 -2.83
N PRO A 921 5.79 -11.13 -3.02
CA PRO A 921 7.16 -11.19 -2.49
C PRO A 921 7.20 -11.23 -0.94
N PRO A 922 8.34 -11.54 -0.31
CA PRO A 922 8.50 -11.35 1.13
C PRO A 922 8.40 -9.86 1.49
N PRO A 923 7.76 -9.50 2.62
CA PRO A 923 7.50 -8.11 2.99
C PRO A 923 8.70 -7.41 3.65
N ILE A 924 9.77 -8.13 3.97
CA ILE A 924 10.97 -7.60 4.62
C ILE A 924 12.03 -7.32 3.55
N GLN A 925 12.57 -6.11 3.51
CA GLN A 925 13.71 -5.74 2.67
C GLN A 925 14.97 -5.69 3.52
N MET A 926 16.03 -6.38 3.09
CA MET A 926 17.31 -6.47 3.81
C MET A 926 18.45 -6.19 2.83
N SER A 927 19.39 -5.31 3.22
CA SER A 927 20.43 -4.83 2.30
C SER A 927 21.44 -5.90 1.85
N MET A 928 21.63 -6.96 2.64
CA MET A 928 22.59 -8.04 2.33
C MET A 928 21.91 -9.40 2.15
N THR A 929 20.97 -9.75 3.03
CA THR A 929 20.35 -11.08 3.08
C THR A 929 18.87 -11.05 2.71
N GLN A 930 18.56 -10.50 1.54
CA GLN A 930 17.19 -10.35 1.06
C GLN A 930 16.42 -11.68 1.17
N PRO A 931 15.27 -11.71 1.88
CA PRO A 931 14.45 -12.92 1.97
C PRO A 931 13.95 -13.31 0.58
N GLU A 932 13.84 -14.62 0.34
CA GLU A 932 13.43 -15.15 -0.96
C GLU A 932 12.28 -16.13 -0.78
N ARG A 933 11.20 -15.94 -1.55
CA ARG A 933 10.14 -16.94 -1.61
C ARG A 933 10.59 -18.07 -2.53
N VAL A 934 10.88 -19.22 -1.94
CA VAL A 934 11.07 -20.45 -2.69
C VAL A 934 9.71 -20.87 -3.26
N ALA A 935 9.60 -20.87 -4.60
CA ALA A 935 8.50 -21.51 -5.30
C ALA A 935 8.73 -23.02 -5.14
N GLY A 936 8.10 -23.64 -4.14
CA GLY A 936 8.32 -25.04 -3.80
C GLY A 936 8.36 -25.92 -5.05
N GLY A 937 9.52 -26.53 -5.30
CA GLY A 937 9.74 -27.52 -6.35
C GLY A 937 10.10 -28.84 -5.68
N SER A 938 9.28 -29.85 -5.99
CA SER A 938 9.41 -31.30 -5.71
C SER A 938 10.23 -31.75 -4.50
#